data_AF-A0A7K2N697-F1
#
_entry.id   AF-A0A7K2N697-F1
#
_cell.length_a   1.000
_cell.length_b   1.000
_cell.length_c   1.000
_cell.angle_alpha   90.00
_cell.angle_beta   90.00
_cell.angle_gamma   90.00
#
_symmetry.space_group_name_H-M   'P 1'
#
loop_
_entity.id
_entity.type
_entity.pdbx_description
1 polymer ?
#
loop_
_entity_poly.entity_id
_entity_poly.type
_entity_poly.pdbx_seq_one_letter_code
_entity_poly.pdbx_strand_id
1 'polypeptide(L)'
;MAGTLFGAPAPAAAPLDALADALRDGTGELSAHVSALYVLPAGGTVLELLMINGLPPEFVSGWEHISLPTPLPVADAAREGRLIWVGDEQEMARRYPRVAVALPYDFRLAATPLTADGVTHGSMFVAWPARHPRLLAERERERLEALAGELAGLLARTRPPVRAGEPLVVLPETGPPGSEVALLELLERLPDGKCALDLRGRVVYATPCAAKLLDVPAEQLLGRRPWRVLPWLRDPAYEDRYRAALVSREPTSFVAFRPPDQWLAFQLYPGPTGLTVRITAAEAAQGDLPGPAPAPPPAEPAAGMPTRAGALYHILHLATALTEAVGVQDVVRLVADQIAPAFGGQAVALLVAEGGRLRNIGHRGYPPGVVERIDGTPLTRQTPGVQALTSGVPAFFESREELERVYPVRPEVQDTMAAWAYLPLVASGRLVGTCVLAFARPHRFTVDERAVLTSVGGLIAQALDRARVYDAKLELAHGLQESLLPHALPLLPGLETAARYLPGTEGMDIGGDFYDVIRVDRHHAGAVIGDVQGHNVRAAALMGQIRTSVHAFAKAGAPPDMVLARTNQLMAYLDTGLLASCAYLRLDLNRRRAALAVAGHPRPLVRDPRGQVRLLDAPGGLLLGVVADTGYPVTRLPLPAGTTVALYTDGLVEGPGVDLDESVAALADQLARHGAGPLETVADALVAHAERAKHRTDDTALLLLRSVPR
;
A
#
# COMPACT_ATOMS: atom_id res chain seq x y z
N MET A 1 -7.07 77.17 32.59
CA MET A 1 -5.84 77.54 31.86
C MET A 1 -5.29 76.27 31.24
N ALA A 2 -5.39 76.19 29.92
CA ALA A 2 -5.03 75.02 29.12
C ALA A 2 -3.51 74.94 28.97
N GLY A 3 -2.96 73.76 29.27
CA GLY A 3 -1.54 73.44 29.08
C GLY A 3 -1.30 72.96 27.65
N THR A 4 -0.42 73.66 26.95
CA THR A 4 0.21 73.26 25.71
C THR A 4 1.34 72.28 26.04
N LEU A 5 1.32 71.06 25.50
CA LEU A 5 2.54 70.31 25.17
C LEU A 5 2.25 69.44 23.95
N PHE A 6 3.09 69.66 22.93
CA PHE A 6 3.13 69.07 21.60
C PHE A 6 2.79 67.58 21.55
N GLY A 7 1.79 67.23 20.73
CA GLY A 7 1.56 65.86 20.28
C GLY A 7 2.66 65.46 19.29
N ALA A 8 3.46 64.47 19.67
CA ALA A 8 4.39 63.78 18.78
C ALA A 8 3.60 63.05 17.67
N PRO A 9 4.15 62.94 16.44
CA PRO A 9 3.51 62.17 15.37
C PRO A 9 3.48 60.68 15.72
N ALA A 10 2.41 60.00 15.32
CA ALA A 10 2.25 58.56 15.48
C ALA A 10 3.39 57.78 14.80
N PRO A 11 3.93 56.70 15.40
CA PRO A 11 4.97 55.90 14.76
C PRO A 11 4.40 55.03 13.61
N ALA A 12 4.72 55.45 12.38
CA ALA A 12 4.94 54.74 11.11
C ALA A 12 4.08 53.51 10.71
N ALA A 13 3.08 53.74 9.83
CA ALA A 13 2.47 52.73 8.94
C ALA A 13 3.33 52.40 7.69
N ALA A 14 4.26 53.30 7.33
CA ALA A 14 5.12 53.25 6.13
C ALA A 14 5.97 51.96 5.90
N PRO A 15 6.39 51.18 6.91
CA PRO A 15 7.27 50.04 6.65
C PRO A 15 6.58 48.78 6.10
N LEU A 16 5.28 48.58 6.42
CA LEU A 16 4.51 47.44 5.91
C LEU A 16 4.07 47.67 4.46
N ASP A 17 3.77 48.92 4.09
CA ASP A 17 3.41 49.29 2.73
C ASP A 17 4.59 49.02 1.78
N ALA A 18 5.82 49.37 2.17
CA ALA A 18 7.03 49.08 1.39
C ALA A 18 7.27 47.57 1.19
N LEU A 19 6.99 46.74 2.20
CA LEU A 19 7.07 45.28 2.07
C LEU A 19 5.96 44.74 1.14
N ALA A 20 4.75 45.29 1.24
CA ALA A 20 3.61 44.89 0.42
C ALA A 20 3.80 45.25 -1.05
N ASP A 21 4.36 46.43 -1.33
CA ASP A 21 4.68 46.90 -2.69
C ASP A 21 5.83 46.07 -3.29
N ALA A 22 6.93 45.85 -2.55
CA ALA A 22 8.02 44.99 -3.02
C ALA A 22 7.55 43.56 -3.30
N LEU A 23 6.69 42.99 -2.44
CA LEU A 23 6.12 41.66 -2.66
C LEU A 23 5.21 41.64 -3.89
N ARG A 24 4.40 42.68 -4.11
CA ARG A 24 3.49 42.80 -5.27
C ARG A 24 4.27 42.91 -6.58
N ASP A 25 5.18 43.87 -6.66
CA ASP A 25 5.96 44.17 -7.86
C ASP A 25 6.87 43.01 -8.23
N GLY A 26 7.56 42.44 -7.24
CA GLY A 26 8.40 41.25 -7.42
C GLY A 26 7.62 40.02 -7.90
N THR A 27 6.38 39.83 -7.41
CA THR A 27 5.51 38.73 -7.89
C THR A 27 5.12 38.95 -9.36
N GLY A 28 4.79 40.18 -9.74
CA GLY A 28 4.44 40.55 -11.10
C GLY A 28 5.59 40.35 -12.09
N GLU A 29 6.80 40.77 -11.74
CA GLU A 29 7.99 40.61 -12.57
C GLU A 29 8.39 39.15 -12.77
N LEU A 30 8.17 38.29 -11.75
CA LEU A 30 8.36 36.84 -11.85
C LEU A 30 7.27 36.14 -12.65
N SER A 31 6.23 36.85 -13.12
CA SER A 31 5.02 36.26 -13.73
C SER A 31 4.34 35.21 -12.84
N ALA A 32 4.57 35.28 -11.52
CA ALA A 32 3.92 34.44 -10.53
C ALA A 32 2.53 35.02 -10.20
N HIS A 33 1.60 34.16 -9.74
CA HIS A 33 0.22 34.59 -9.45
C HIS A 33 -0.14 34.53 -7.97
N VAL A 34 0.71 33.93 -7.14
CA VAL A 34 0.58 33.91 -5.67
C VAL A 34 1.95 34.14 -5.06
N SER A 35 1.99 34.90 -3.99
CA SER A 35 3.16 34.93 -3.11
C SER A 35 2.75 35.11 -1.67
N ALA A 36 3.56 34.61 -0.75
CA ALA A 36 3.36 34.84 0.67
C ALA A 36 4.68 35.06 1.40
N LEU A 37 4.62 35.87 2.44
CA LEU A 37 5.76 36.28 3.25
C LEU A 37 5.58 35.80 4.69
N TYR A 38 6.52 35.00 5.19
CA TYR A 38 6.60 34.54 6.57
C TYR A 38 7.77 35.20 7.29
N VAL A 39 7.56 35.58 8.56
CA VAL A 39 8.60 36.17 9.43
C VAL A 39 8.96 35.17 10.52
N LEU A 40 10.24 35.10 10.86
CA LEU A 40 10.75 34.30 11.98
C LEU A 40 11.13 35.24 13.13
N PRO A 41 10.46 35.16 14.30
CA PRO A 41 10.84 35.93 15.47
C PRO A 41 12.28 35.60 15.93
N ALA A 42 13.00 36.56 16.49
CA ALA A 42 14.39 36.36 16.92
C ALA A 42 14.50 35.24 17.98
N GLY A 43 15.22 34.16 17.66
CA GLY A 43 15.33 32.97 18.51
C GLY A 43 14.09 32.06 18.52
N GLY A 44 13.08 32.36 17.70
CA GLY A 44 11.86 31.57 17.54
C GLY A 44 12.04 30.37 16.62
N THR A 45 11.17 29.38 16.78
CA THR A 45 11.10 28.16 15.95
C THR A 45 9.83 28.09 15.10
N VAL A 46 9.09 29.19 15.01
CA VAL A 46 7.79 29.29 14.33
C VAL A 46 7.83 30.43 13.33
N LEU A 47 7.55 30.11 12.07
CA LEU A 47 7.30 31.06 10.99
C LEU A 47 5.86 31.56 11.07
N GLU A 48 5.68 32.86 11.01
CA GLU A 48 4.37 33.50 11.08
C GLU A 48 4.04 34.22 9.79
N LEU A 49 2.86 33.94 9.22
CA LEU A 49 2.41 34.53 7.97
C LEU A 49 2.12 36.03 8.14
N LEU A 50 2.93 36.88 7.52
CA LEU A 50 2.75 38.33 7.56
C LEU A 50 1.84 38.83 6.44
N MET A 51 2.04 38.34 5.21
CA MET A 51 1.29 38.80 4.03
C MET A 51 1.06 37.68 3.02
N ILE A 52 -0.06 37.77 2.30
CA ILE A 52 -0.36 36.95 1.13
C ILE A 52 -0.86 37.82 -0.02
N ASN A 53 -0.39 37.53 -1.22
CA ASN A 53 -0.75 38.17 -2.47
C ASN A 53 -1.34 37.13 -3.43
N GLY A 54 -2.42 37.48 -4.13
CA GLY A 54 -3.00 36.67 -5.20
C GLY A 54 -3.95 35.54 -4.77
N LEU A 55 -4.08 35.24 -3.48
CA LEU A 55 -5.08 34.32 -2.91
C LEU A 55 -5.76 34.90 -1.65
N PRO A 56 -7.03 34.54 -1.38
CA PRO A 56 -7.68 34.86 -0.12
C PRO A 56 -7.02 34.17 1.09
N PRO A 57 -7.09 34.76 2.30
CA PRO A 57 -6.57 34.15 3.54
C PRO A 57 -7.13 32.77 3.84
N GLU A 58 -8.37 32.49 3.42
CA GLU A 58 -9.05 31.20 3.59
C GLU A 58 -8.24 30.02 2.98
N PHE A 59 -7.40 30.27 1.96
CA PHE A 59 -6.59 29.25 1.30
C PHE A 59 -5.32 28.86 2.07
N VAL A 60 -4.92 29.68 3.04
CA VAL A 60 -3.76 29.43 3.91
C VAL A 60 -4.18 29.24 5.37
N SER A 61 -5.48 29.01 5.59
CA SER A 61 -6.02 28.78 6.92
C SER A 61 -5.46 27.47 7.50
N GLY A 62 -4.92 27.54 8.71
CA GLY A 62 -4.19 26.45 9.36
C GLY A 62 -2.68 26.45 9.11
N TRP A 63 -2.17 27.36 8.27
CA TRP A 63 -0.74 27.57 8.00
C TRP A 63 -0.28 29.00 8.31
N GLU A 64 -1.02 29.72 9.16
CA GLU A 64 -0.64 31.05 9.64
C GLU A 64 0.58 30.98 10.55
N HIS A 65 0.77 29.84 11.24
CA HIS A 65 1.91 29.57 12.13
C HIS A 65 2.52 28.22 11.77
N ILE A 66 3.75 28.21 11.27
CA ILE A 66 4.45 27.02 10.80
C ILE A 66 5.68 26.77 11.66
N SER A 67 5.71 25.65 12.37
CA SER A 67 6.92 25.26 13.11
C SER A 67 8.02 24.85 12.14
N LEU A 68 9.26 25.32 12.31
CA LEU A 68 10.43 25.04 11.46
C LEU A 68 10.72 23.54 11.23
N PRO A 69 10.47 22.62 12.17
CA PRO A 69 10.61 21.18 11.92
C PRO A 69 9.55 20.60 10.97
N THR A 70 8.46 21.32 10.71
CA THR A 70 7.36 20.84 9.85
C THR A 70 7.84 20.74 8.41
N PRO A 71 7.63 19.60 7.71
CA PRO A 71 8.02 19.44 6.32
C PRO A 71 7.07 20.23 5.40
N LEU A 72 7.33 21.52 5.25
CA LEU A 72 6.66 22.45 4.33
C LEU A 72 7.74 23.20 3.53
N PRO A 73 7.49 23.56 2.26
CA PRO A 73 8.51 24.20 1.42
C PRO A 73 9.15 25.44 2.05
N VAL A 74 8.35 26.31 2.70
CA VAL A 74 8.82 27.52 3.39
C VAL A 74 9.61 27.22 4.67
N ALA A 75 9.27 26.15 5.39
CA ALA A 75 10.00 25.74 6.59
C ALA A 75 11.34 25.10 6.23
N ASP A 76 11.36 24.24 5.20
CA ASP A 76 12.59 23.67 4.65
C ASP A 76 13.52 24.76 4.10
N ALA A 77 12.98 25.73 3.35
CA ALA A 77 13.77 26.84 2.83
C ALA A 77 14.45 27.65 3.96
N ALA A 78 13.69 27.99 5.01
CA ALA A 78 14.22 28.69 6.19
C ALA A 78 15.26 27.86 6.96
N ARG A 79 15.00 26.55 7.12
CA ARG A 79 15.85 25.62 7.89
C ARG A 79 17.15 25.28 7.17
N GLU A 80 17.08 25.05 5.87
CA GLU A 80 18.22 24.61 5.05
C GLU A 80 19.00 25.78 4.44
N GLY A 81 18.47 27.00 4.53
CA GLY A 81 19.13 28.20 4.01
C GLY A 81 19.28 28.20 2.49
N ARG A 82 18.39 27.51 1.76
CA ARG A 82 18.44 27.38 0.30
C ARG A 82 17.06 27.45 -0.34
N LEU A 83 17.04 27.74 -1.64
CA LEU A 83 15.84 27.67 -2.47
C LEU A 83 15.31 26.24 -2.55
N ILE A 84 14.00 26.09 -2.34
CA ILE A 84 13.23 24.86 -2.53
C ILE A 84 12.31 25.06 -3.73
N TRP A 85 12.57 24.34 -4.81
CA TRP A 85 11.69 24.24 -5.97
C TRP A 85 10.84 22.97 -5.88
N VAL A 86 9.55 23.09 -6.19
CA VAL A 86 8.62 21.98 -6.38
C VAL A 86 8.00 22.13 -7.76
N GLY A 87 8.48 21.29 -8.68
CA GLY A 87 8.25 21.44 -10.11
C GLY A 87 7.03 20.71 -10.62
N ASP A 88 6.34 19.89 -9.82
CA ASP A 88 5.04 19.27 -10.16
C ASP A 88 4.26 18.72 -8.96
N GLU A 89 2.99 18.36 -9.22
CA GLU A 89 2.05 17.83 -8.23
C GLU A 89 2.53 16.51 -7.61
N GLN A 90 3.21 15.65 -8.38
CA GLN A 90 3.74 14.37 -7.86
C GLN A 90 4.89 14.62 -6.88
N GLU A 91 5.77 15.56 -7.20
CA GLU A 91 6.83 16.00 -6.31
C GLU A 91 6.26 16.67 -5.05
N MET A 92 5.23 17.52 -5.20
CA MET A 92 4.50 18.13 -4.09
C MET A 92 3.90 17.06 -3.17
N ALA A 93 3.22 16.05 -3.73
CA ALA A 93 2.64 14.96 -2.96
C ALA A 93 3.70 14.09 -2.26
N ARG A 94 4.84 13.85 -2.91
CA ARG A 94 5.92 13.02 -2.36
C ARG A 94 6.69 13.72 -1.23
N ARG A 95 7.03 14.99 -1.40
CA ARG A 95 7.89 15.74 -0.46
C ARG A 95 7.07 16.53 0.57
N TYR A 96 5.89 17.01 0.19
CA TYR A 96 5.07 17.94 0.97
C TYR A 96 3.59 17.51 0.98
N PRO A 97 3.26 16.30 1.45
CA PRO A 97 1.91 15.72 1.35
C PRO A 97 0.82 16.59 2.00
N ARG A 98 1.16 17.33 3.07
CA ARG A 98 0.20 18.26 3.71
C ARG A 98 -0.22 19.40 2.78
N VAL A 99 0.69 19.89 1.93
CA VAL A 99 0.39 20.93 0.94
C VAL A 99 -0.44 20.36 -0.20
N ALA A 100 -0.04 19.20 -0.72
CA ALA A 100 -0.78 18.49 -1.78
C ALA A 100 -2.22 18.13 -1.36
N VAL A 101 -2.45 17.88 -0.06
CA VAL A 101 -3.80 17.59 0.47
C VAL A 101 -4.65 18.85 0.59
N ALA A 102 -4.09 19.97 1.05
CA ALA A 102 -4.85 21.21 1.24
C ALA A 102 -5.06 21.98 -0.07
N LEU A 103 -4.13 21.85 -1.01
CA LEU A 103 -4.16 22.45 -2.35
C LEU A 103 -3.93 21.35 -3.41
N PRO A 104 -4.90 20.47 -3.67
CA PRO A 104 -4.79 19.35 -4.62
C PRO A 104 -5.01 19.83 -6.07
N TYR A 105 -4.28 20.87 -6.46
CA TYR A 105 -4.38 21.51 -7.76
C TYR A 105 -2.99 21.57 -8.38
N ASP A 106 -2.88 21.50 -9.71
CA ASP A 106 -1.58 21.62 -10.36
C ASP A 106 -1.12 23.10 -10.34
N PHE A 107 0.01 23.33 -9.68
CA PHE A 107 0.73 24.60 -9.63
C PHE A 107 2.21 24.33 -9.36
N ARG A 108 3.08 25.27 -9.73
CA ARG A 108 4.52 25.20 -9.40
C ARG A 108 4.80 26.11 -8.22
N LEU A 109 5.73 25.74 -7.35
CA LEU A 109 6.05 26.53 -6.16
C LEU A 109 7.56 26.62 -5.95
N ALA A 110 8.04 27.83 -5.67
CA ALA A 110 9.38 28.07 -5.16
C ALA A 110 9.29 28.72 -3.78
N ALA A 111 10.04 28.18 -2.81
CA ALA A 111 10.18 28.77 -1.49
C ALA A 111 11.65 29.13 -1.22
N THR A 112 11.91 30.32 -0.71
CA THR A 112 13.27 30.85 -0.51
C THR A 112 13.42 31.44 0.90
N PRO A 113 14.59 31.29 1.56
CA PRO A 113 14.85 31.93 2.84
C PRO A 113 15.05 33.44 2.66
N LEU A 114 14.75 34.20 3.72
CA LEU A 114 14.99 35.63 3.79
C LEU A 114 16.14 35.89 4.75
N THR A 115 17.35 35.86 4.22
CA THR A 115 18.59 35.97 5.01
C THR A 115 19.25 37.31 4.74
N ALA A 116 19.52 38.07 5.80
CA ALA A 116 20.31 39.30 5.76
C ALA A 116 21.40 39.23 6.83
N ASP A 117 22.62 39.67 6.51
CA ASP A 117 23.77 39.68 7.44
C ASP A 117 24.04 38.33 8.15
N GLY A 118 23.75 37.21 7.47
CA GLY A 118 23.94 35.85 8.01
C GLY A 118 22.83 35.37 8.96
N VAL A 119 21.75 36.14 9.13
CA VAL A 119 20.60 35.79 9.98
C VAL A 119 19.35 35.59 9.11
N THR A 120 18.68 34.45 9.28
CA THR A 120 17.39 34.17 8.63
C THR A 120 16.27 34.90 9.36
N HIS A 121 15.67 35.89 8.72
CA HIS A 121 14.55 36.67 9.23
C HIS A 121 13.18 36.08 8.89
N GLY A 122 13.13 35.06 8.04
CA GLY A 122 11.88 34.43 7.59
C GLY A 122 12.04 33.61 6.31
N SER A 123 10.94 33.35 5.64
CA SER A 123 10.91 32.71 4.31
C SER A 123 9.74 33.24 3.50
N MET A 124 9.84 33.21 2.18
CA MET A 124 8.72 33.49 1.29
C MET A 124 8.50 32.34 0.32
N PHE A 125 7.28 32.22 -0.21
CA PHE A 125 7.03 31.43 -1.39
C PHE A 125 6.41 32.26 -2.51
N VAL A 126 6.65 31.81 -3.73
CA VAL A 126 5.97 32.23 -4.96
C VAL A 126 5.42 31.00 -5.65
N ALA A 127 4.24 31.12 -6.24
CA ALA A 127 3.62 30.06 -7.01
C ALA A 127 3.19 30.53 -8.39
N TRP A 128 3.30 29.61 -9.36
CA TRP A 128 2.98 29.81 -10.76
C TRP A 128 1.89 28.85 -11.23
N PRO A 129 1.17 29.22 -12.31
CA PRO A 129 0.14 28.36 -12.89
C PRO A 129 0.68 27.00 -13.33
N ALA A 130 -0.19 26.01 -13.51
CA ALA A 130 0.16 24.67 -14.01
C ALA A 130 0.99 24.71 -15.32
N ARG A 131 0.65 25.65 -16.22
CA ARG A 131 1.33 25.89 -17.50
C ARG A 131 2.79 26.34 -17.38
N HIS A 132 3.26 26.73 -16.20
CA HIS A 132 4.65 27.11 -16.01
C HIS A 132 5.57 25.89 -16.19
N PRO A 133 6.74 26.04 -16.84
CA PRO A 133 7.71 24.97 -17.00
C PRO A 133 8.03 24.24 -15.68
N ARG A 134 8.27 22.93 -15.76
CA ARG A 134 8.61 22.10 -14.59
C ARG A 134 9.99 22.40 -14.00
N LEU A 135 10.85 23.07 -14.78
CA LEU A 135 12.16 23.54 -14.35
C LEU A 135 12.10 25.06 -14.21
N LEU A 136 12.64 25.57 -13.11
CA LEU A 136 12.80 27.01 -12.89
C LEU A 136 13.96 27.54 -13.75
N ALA A 137 13.74 28.61 -14.52
CA ALA A 137 14.80 29.18 -15.35
C ALA A 137 15.82 29.93 -14.49
N GLU A 138 17.08 29.96 -14.93
CA GLU A 138 18.16 30.61 -14.15
C GLU A 138 17.88 32.11 -13.90
N ARG A 139 17.33 32.81 -14.90
CA ARG A 139 16.93 34.22 -14.76
C ARG A 139 15.82 34.43 -13.72
N GLU A 140 14.87 33.49 -13.62
CA GLU A 140 13.79 33.55 -12.62
C GLU A 140 14.33 33.27 -11.22
N ARG A 141 15.28 32.34 -11.12
CA ARG A 141 16.01 32.06 -9.89
C ARG A 141 16.80 33.29 -9.40
N GLU A 142 17.60 33.90 -10.27
CA GLU A 142 18.35 35.12 -9.96
C GLU A 142 17.44 36.24 -9.48
N ARG A 143 16.26 36.40 -10.12
CA ARG A 143 15.30 37.44 -9.72
C ARG A 143 14.63 37.12 -8.38
N LEU A 144 14.29 35.86 -8.13
CA LEU A 144 13.71 35.42 -6.85
C LEU A 144 14.71 35.59 -5.70
N GLU A 145 15.99 35.30 -5.93
CA GLU A 145 17.07 35.54 -4.96
C GLU A 145 17.26 37.05 -4.70
N ALA A 146 17.19 37.90 -5.73
CA ALA A 146 17.24 39.35 -5.58
C ALA A 146 16.06 39.91 -4.77
N LEU A 147 14.84 39.45 -5.05
CA LEU A 147 13.62 39.82 -4.30
C LEU A 147 13.71 39.36 -2.84
N ALA A 148 14.20 38.15 -2.59
CA ALA A 148 14.42 37.64 -1.24
C ALA A 148 15.42 38.50 -0.46
N GLY A 149 16.51 38.95 -1.10
CA GLY A 149 17.49 39.85 -0.51
C GLY A 149 16.91 41.23 -0.17
N GLU A 150 16.09 41.79 -1.06
CA GLU A 150 15.39 43.07 -0.83
C GLU A 150 14.43 42.99 0.37
N LEU A 151 13.59 41.96 0.40
CA LEU A 151 12.64 41.71 1.49
C LEU A 151 13.35 41.42 2.82
N ALA A 152 14.44 40.64 2.80
CA ALA A 152 15.26 40.37 3.98
C ALA A 152 15.89 41.65 4.55
N GLY A 153 16.42 42.53 3.68
CA GLY A 153 16.95 43.82 4.07
C GLY A 153 15.89 44.75 4.67
N LEU A 154 14.67 44.75 4.11
CA LEU A 154 13.54 45.48 4.67
C LEU A 154 13.11 44.94 6.04
N LEU A 155 13.02 43.62 6.21
CA LEU A 155 12.69 43.00 7.50
C LEU A 155 13.74 43.29 8.57
N ALA A 156 15.03 43.24 8.22
CA ALA A 156 16.14 43.52 9.14
C ALA A 156 16.09 44.96 9.70
N ARG A 157 15.72 45.95 8.87
CA ARG A 157 15.58 47.36 9.26
C ARG A 157 14.32 47.67 10.06
N THR A 158 13.26 46.89 9.84
CA THR A 158 11.91 47.26 10.28
C THR A 158 11.47 46.56 11.56
N ARG A 159 11.91 45.30 11.79
CA ARG A 159 11.44 44.43 12.89
C ARG A 159 9.95 44.61 13.20
N PRO A 160 9.04 44.29 12.25
CA PRO A 160 7.62 44.51 12.44
C PRO A 160 7.14 43.75 13.69
N PRO A 161 6.29 44.36 14.54
CA PRO A 161 5.72 43.65 15.67
C PRO A 161 4.88 42.48 15.13
N VAL A 162 5.17 41.28 15.63
CA VAL A 162 4.32 40.09 15.48
C VAL A 162 2.92 40.47 15.98
N ARG A 163 2.00 40.75 15.04
CA ARG A 163 0.60 40.98 15.39
C ARG A 163 -0.07 39.63 15.51
N ALA A 164 -0.68 39.36 16.66
CA ALA A 164 -1.77 38.39 16.74
C ALA A 164 -2.98 38.96 15.96
N GLY A 165 -3.06 38.69 14.65
CA GLY A 165 -4.12 39.20 13.77
C GLY A 165 -4.07 38.61 12.36
N GLU A 166 -5.17 38.74 11.61
CA GLU A 166 -5.35 38.22 10.25
C GLU A 166 -4.25 38.73 9.28
N PRO A 167 -3.73 37.88 8.37
CA PRO A 167 -2.67 38.24 7.44
C PRO A 167 -3.12 39.36 6.47
N LEU A 168 -2.19 40.26 6.13
CA LEU A 168 -2.49 41.36 5.21
C LEU A 168 -2.65 40.81 3.78
N VAL A 169 -3.79 41.10 3.14
CA VAL A 169 -4.08 40.73 1.76
C VAL A 169 -3.66 41.88 0.84
N VAL A 170 -2.71 41.60 -0.06
CA VAL A 170 -2.29 42.56 -1.09
C VAL A 170 -3.17 42.37 -2.33
N LEU A 171 -3.89 43.43 -2.73
CA LEU A 171 -4.74 43.43 -3.93
C LEU A 171 -3.99 44.07 -5.11
N PRO A 172 -4.16 43.58 -6.35
CA PRO A 172 -3.57 44.21 -7.54
C PRO A 172 -4.20 45.58 -7.82
N GLU A 173 -3.39 46.53 -8.31
CA GLU A 173 -3.89 47.85 -8.73
C GLU A 173 -4.82 47.72 -9.96
N THR A 174 -5.99 48.33 -9.89
CA THR A 174 -6.90 48.45 -11.03
C THR A 174 -6.40 49.55 -11.96
N GLY A 175 -6.20 49.24 -13.24
CA GLY A 175 -5.79 50.21 -14.27
C GLY A 175 -6.76 51.40 -14.42
N PRO A 176 -6.36 52.45 -15.15
CA PRO A 176 -7.12 53.69 -15.22
C PRO A 176 -8.53 53.46 -15.79
N PRO A 177 -9.58 54.08 -15.19
CA PRO A 177 -10.96 53.88 -15.61
C PRO A 177 -11.18 54.50 -17.00
N GLY A 178 -11.48 53.65 -17.99
CA GLY A 178 -11.71 54.05 -19.37
C GLY A 178 -12.78 53.19 -20.05
N SER A 179 -13.96 53.78 -20.26
CA SER A 179 -15.13 53.25 -21.01
C SER A 179 -15.69 51.90 -20.57
N GLU A 180 -15.89 51.72 -19.26
CA GLU A 180 -16.59 50.55 -18.68
C GLU A 180 -17.96 50.34 -19.33
N VAL A 181 -18.69 51.41 -19.64
CA VAL A 181 -20.04 51.35 -20.22
C VAL A 181 -20.05 50.66 -21.59
N ALA A 182 -19.10 50.97 -22.49
CA ALA A 182 -19.05 50.34 -23.81
C ALA A 182 -18.63 48.85 -23.74
N LEU A 183 -17.80 48.49 -22.77
CA LEU A 183 -17.37 47.11 -22.53
C LEU A 183 -18.52 46.25 -21.95
N LEU A 184 -19.31 46.83 -21.05
CA LEU A 184 -20.51 46.22 -20.48
C LEU A 184 -21.59 46.01 -21.55
N GLU A 185 -21.86 47.02 -22.38
CA GLU A 185 -22.78 46.91 -23.53
C GLU A 185 -22.37 45.81 -24.51
N LEU A 186 -21.06 45.62 -24.72
CA LEU A 186 -20.53 44.57 -25.59
C LEU A 186 -20.76 43.16 -25.00
N LEU A 187 -20.60 43.00 -23.68
CA LEU A 187 -20.85 41.73 -22.98
C LEU A 187 -22.33 41.34 -22.97
N GLU A 188 -23.23 42.32 -22.93
CA GLU A 188 -24.69 42.14 -22.99
C GLU A 188 -25.21 41.75 -24.37
N ARG A 189 -24.54 42.16 -25.46
CA ARG A 189 -24.91 41.77 -26.85
C ARG A 189 -24.66 40.29 -27.16
N LEU A 190 -23.87 39.60 -26.34
CA LEU A 190 -23.53 38.20 -26.53
C LEU A 190 -24.60 37.28 -25.92
N PRO A 191 -24.99 36.18 -26.60
CA PRO A 191 -26.15 35.37 -26.23
C PRO A 191 -25.99 34.58 -24.92
N ASP A 192 -24.76 34.38 -24.45
CA ASP A 192 -24.47 33.60 -23.24
C ASP A 192 -24.57 34.43 -21.96
N GLY A 193 -25.04 33.80 -20.88
CA GLY A 193 -24.99 34.38 -19.54
C GLY A 193 -23.54 34.57 -19.11
N LYS A 194 -23.21 35.72 -18.51
CA LYS A 194 -21.87 35.98 -17.97
C LYS A 194 -21.96 36.53 -16.55
N CYS A 195 -21.05 36.09 -15.71
CA CYS A 195 -20.94 36.51 -14.32
C CYS A 195 -19.46 36.71 -13.98
N ALA A 196 -19.11 37.80 -13.30
CA ALA A 196 -17.77 38.01 -12.76
C ALA A 196 -17.77 37.70 -11.25
N LEU A 197 -16.81 36.90 -10.78
CA LEU A 197 -16.59 36.59 -9.38
C LEU A 197 -15.30 37.25 -8.91
N ASP A 198 -15.28 37.90 -7.73
CA ASP A 198 -14.04 38.36 -7.10
C ASP A 198 -13.21 37.17 -6.57
N LEU A 199 -11.99 37.43 -6.07
CA LEU A 199 -11.13 36.39 -5.47
C LEU A 199 -11.78 35.68 -4.27
N ARG A 200 -12.79 36.29 -3.62
CA ARG A 200 -13.55 35.73 -2.48
C ARG A 200 -14.81 34.97 -2.92
N GLY A 201 -15.04 34.84 -4.22
CA GLY A 201 -16.13 34.09 -4.85
C GLY A 201 -17.45 34.82 -4.88
N ARG A 202 -17.46 36.15 -4.67
CA ARG A 202 -18.66 36.97 -4.69
C ARG A 202 -18.91 37.50 -6.09
N VAL A 203 -20.18 37.49 -6.50
CA VAL A 203 -20.59 38.06 -7.79
C VAL A 203 -20.41 39.57 -7.77
N VAL A 204 -19.54 40.08 -8.64
CA VAL A 204 -19.29 41.52 -8.82
C VAL A 204 -20.13 42.08 -9.96
N TYR A 205 -20.45 41.23 -10.94
CA TYR A 205 -21.25 41.59 -12.10
C TYR A 205 -21.97 40.35 -12.63
N ALA A 206 -23.20 40.52 -13.12
CA ALA A 206 -23.96 39.47 -13.81
C ALA A 206 -24.79 40.09 -14.94
N THR A 207 -24.72 39.52 -16.14
CA THR A 207 -25.52 40.01 -17.27
C THR A 207 -27.00 39.64 -17.10
N PRO A 208 -27.92 40.38 -17.75
CA PRO A 208 -29.34 40.01 -17.76
C PRO A 208 -29.61 38.58 -18.25
N CYS A 209 -28.81 38.10 -19.22
CA CYS A 209 -28.89 36.71 -19.69
C CYS A 209 -28.48 35.70 -18.60
N ALA A 210 -27.45 36.00 -17.79
CA ALA A 210 -27.09 35.14 -16.64
C ALA A 210 -28.22 35.10 -15.61
N ALA A 211 -28.80 36.25 -15.26
CA ALA A 211 -29.94 36.31 -14.34
C ALA A 211 -31.13 35.48 -14.85
N LYS A 212 -31.41 35.53 -16.17
CA LYS A 212 -32.47 34.74 -16.81
C LYS A 212 -32.18 33.23 -16.78
N LEU A 213 -30.94 32.82 -17.12
CA LEU A 213 -30.55 31.40 -17.11
C LEU A 213 -30.54 30.81 -15.70
N LEU A 214 -30.11 31.59 -14.70
CA LEU A 214 -30.06 31.19 -13.29
C LEU A 214 -31.42 31.30 -12.58
N ASP A 215 -32.40 31.97 -13.22
CA ASP A 215 -33.72 32.30 -12.67
C ASP A 215 -33.67 33.03 -11.32
N VAL A 216 -32.73 33.97 -11.23
CA VAL A 216 -32.55 34.83 -10.06
C VAL A 216 -32.23 36.24 -10.54
N PRO A 217 -32.91 37.29 -10.03
CA PRO A 217 -32.58 38.68 -10.38
C PRO A 217 -31.11 39.01 -10.10
N ALA A 218 -30.45 39.75 -11.00
CA ALA A 218 -29.02 40.09 -10.86
C ALA A 218 -28.70 40.75 -9.52
N GLU A 219 -29.58 41.62 -9.02
CA GLU A 219 -29.46 42.30 -7.72
C GLU A 219 -29.32 41.35 -6.53
N GLN A 220 -29.92 40.14 -6.61
CA GLN A 220 -29.82 39.13 -5.55
C GLN A 220 -28.52 38.32 -5.62
N LEU A 221 -27.86 38.32 -6.78
CA LEU A 221 -26.57 37.67 -6.98
C LEU A 221 -25.41 38.56 -6.50
N LEU A 222 -25.49 39.86 -6.77
CA LEU A 222 -24.41 40.84 -6.48
C LEU A 222 -23.97 40.83 -5.01
N GLY A 223 -22.65 40.83 -4.80
CA GLY A 223 -21.99 40.81 -3.48
C GLY A 223 -22.07 39.47 -2.73
N ARG A 224 -22.72 38.45 -3.29
CA ARG A 224 -22.94 37.15 -2.66
C ARG A 224 -22.22 36.02 -3.42
N ARG A 225 -21.95 34.91 -2.72
CA ARG A 225 -21.42 33.69 -3.34
C ARG A 225 -22.54 32.95 -4.09
N PRO A 226 -22.35 32.49 -5.33
CA PRO A 226 -23.39 31.83 -6.12
C PRO A 226 -24.11 30.69 -5.39
N TRP A 227 -23.38 29.82 -4.72
CA TRP A 227 -23.92 28.69 -3.94
C TRP A 227 -24.69 29.10 -2.67
N ARG A 228 -24.54 30.32 -2.17
CA ARG A 228 -25.44 30.81 -1.11
C ARG A 228 -26.82 31.17 -1.63
N VAL A 229 -26.87 31.75 -2.84
CA VAL A 229 -28.10 32.25 -3.48
C VAL A 229 -28.80 31.17 -4.27
N LEU A 230 -28.06 30.23 -4.86
CA LEU A 230 -28.55 29.14 -5.70
C LEU A 230 -28.43 27.80 -4.95
N PRO A 231 -29.51 27.27 -4.34
CA PRO A 231 -29.43 26.08 -3.49
C PRO A 231 -28.95 24.83 -4.21
N TRP A 232 -29.21 24.72 -5.51
CA TRP A 232 -28.78 23.61 -6.37
C TRP A 232 -27.29 23.67 -6.74
N LEU A 233 -26.59 24.77 -6.41
CA LEU A 233 -25.12 24.87 -6.47
C LEU A 233 -24.45 24.67 -5.10
N ARG A 234 -25.19 24.27 -4.06
CA ARG A 234 -24.64 24.05 -2.70
C ARG A 234 -23.81 22.77 -2.55
N ASP A 235 -23.75 21.95 -3.59
CA ASP A 235 -22.83 20.82 -3.62
C ASP A 235 -21.38 21.34 -3.56
N PRO A 236 -20.57 20.92 -2.58
CA PRO A 236 -19.16 21.28 -2.48
C PRO A 236 -18.35 21.03 -3.76
N ALA A 237 -18.77 20.07 -4.60
CA ALA A 237 -18.11 19.77 -5.88
C ALA A 237 -18.09 20.97 -6.84
N TYR A 238 -19.11 21.84 -6.81
CA TYR A 238 -19.14 23.06 -7.63
C TYR A 238 -18.22 24.16 -7.08
N GLU A 239 -18.11 24.26 -5.76
CA GLU A 239 -17.17 25.16 -5.10
C GLU A 239 -15.71 24.73 -5.38
N ASP A 240 -15.44 23.43 -5.43
CA ASP A 240 -14.11 22.90 -5.76
C ASP A 240 -13.68 23.25 -7.19
N ARG A 241 -14.62 23.33 -8.15
CA ARG A 241 -14.31 23.79 -9.54
C ARG A 241 -13.93 25.26 -9.60
N TYR A 242 -14.53 26.07 -8.74
CA TYR A 242 -14.18 27.47 -8.54
C TYR A 242 -12.77 27.61 -7.91
N ARG A 243 -12.50 26.83 -6.85
CA ARG A 243 -11.19 26.82 -6.18
C ARG A 243 -10.07 26.34 -7.12
N ALA A 244 -10.34 25.29 -7.89
CA ALA A 244 -9.42 24.77 -8.91
C ALA A 244 -9.02 25.85 -9.92
N ALA A 245 -10.00 26.58 -10.48
CA ALA A 245 -9.71 27.65 -11.45
C ALA A 245 -8.84 28.78 -10.86
N LEU A 246 -9.07 29.15 -9.59
CA LEU A 246 -8.29 30.19 -8.93
C LEU A 246 -6.85 29.77 -8.64
N VAL A 247 -6.64 28.54 -8.15
CA VAL A 247 -5.30 28.08 -7.75
C VAL A 247 -4.47 27.70 -8.96
N SER A 248 -5.02 26.93 -9.91
CA SER A 248 -4.28 26.50 -11.11
C SER A 248 -4.12 27.59 -12.16
N ARG A 249 -5.00 28.61 -12.13
CA ARG A 249 -5.14 29.65 -13.17
C ARG A 249 -5.39 29.07 -14.56
N GLU A 250 -6.07 27.93 -14.62
CA GLU A 250 -6.57 27.32 -15.86
C GLU A 250 -8.10 27.38 -15.95
N PRO A 251 -8.67 27.48 -17.17
CA PRO A 251 -10.11 27.42 -17.33
C PRO A 251 -10.68 26.08 -16.85
N THR A 252 -11.71 26.12 -16.00
CA THR A 252 -12.44 24.93 -15.57
C THR A 252 -13.87 24.97 -16.09
N SER A 253 -14.55 23.83 -16.11
CA SER A 253 -15.97 23.81 -16.44
C SER A 253 -16.72 22.75 -15.63
N PHE A 254 -18.02 22.94 -15.48
CA PHE A 254 -18.92 21.96 -14.89
C PHE A 254 -20.35 22.14 -15.43
N VAL A 255 -21.16 21.09 -15.32
CA VAL A 255 -22.59 21.15 -15.59
C VAL A 255 -23.37 21.03 -14.29
N ALA A 256 -24.43 21.80 -14.15
CA ALA A 256 -25.32 21.74 -13.01
C ALA A 256 -26.78 21.75 -13.47
N PHE A 257 -27.59 20.94 -12.80
CA PHE A 257 -29.02 20.89 -13.05
C PHE A 257 -29.72 21.98 -12.25
N ARG A 258 -30.33 22.94 -12.95
CA ARG A 258 -31.25 23.93 -12.38
C ARG A 258 -32.66 23.33 -12.42
N PRO A 259 -33.27 23.01 -11.25
CA PRO A 259 -34.63 22.51 -11.20
C PRO A 259 -35.65 23.51 -11.79
N PRO A 260 -36.74 23.04 -12.42
CA PRO A 260 -37.15 21.64 -12.51
C PRO A 260 -36.63 20.85 -13.72
N ASP A 261 -35.97 21.47 -14.71
CA ASP A 261 -35.78 20.83 -16.02
C ASP A 261 -34.58 21.34 -16.86
N GLN A 262 -33.71 22.22 -16.36
CA GLN A 262 -32.69 22.86 -17.20
C GLN A 262 -31.26 22.53 -16.79
N TRP A 263 -30.49 21.92 -17.70
CA TRP A 263 -29.04 21.78 -17.54
C TRP A 263 -28.33 23.05 -17.98
N LEU A 264 -27.41 23.52 -17.14
CA LEU A 264 -26.57 24.68 -17.42
C LEU A 264 -25.11 24.26 -17.39
N ALA A 265 -24.35 24.70 -18.39
CA ALA A 265 -22.90 24.56 -18.43
C ALA A 265 -22.25 25.86 -17.94
N PHE A 266 -21.34 25.72 -16.97
CA PHE A 266 -20.53 26.79 -16.39
C PHE A 266 -19.10 26.63 -16.86
N GLN A 267 -18.54 27.65 -17.48
CA GLN A 267 -17.13 27.72 -17.87
C GLN A 267 -16.48 28.88 -17.12
N LEU A 268 -15.45 28.59 -16.32
CA LEU A 268 -14.79 29.54 -15.44
C LEU A 268 -13.43 29.88 -16.03
N TYR A 269 -13.19 31.15 -16.28
CA TYR A 269 -11.98 31.69 -16.87
C TYR A 269 -11.26 32.56 -15.83
N PRO A 270 -10.12 32.11 -15.29
CA PRO A 270 -9.42 32.85 -14.24
C PRO A 270 -8.66 34.06 -14.78
N GLY A 271 -8.73 35.17 -14.02
CA GLY A 271 -8.05 36.43 -14.29
C GLY A 271 -7.47 37.05 -12.99
N PRO A 272 -6.59 38.05 -13.09
CA PRO A 272 -5.79 38.54 -11.95
C PRO A 272 -6.64 39.01 -10.75
N THR A 273 -7.84 39.53 -10.99
CA THR A 273 -8.76 40.08 -9.99
C THR A 273 -9.92 39.14 -9.61
N GLY A 274 -10.03 37.96 -10.23
CA GLY A 274 -11.20 37.08 -10.04
C GLY A 274 -11.43 36.07 -11.17
N LEU A 275 -12.66 35.61 -11.33
CA LEU A 275 -13.07 34.69 -12.41
C LEU A 275 -14.14 35.32 -13.29
N THR A 276 -14.06 35.10 -14.60
CA THR A 276 -15.20 35.28 -15.51
C THR A 276 -15.89 33.94 -15.71
N VAL A 277 -17.18 33.87 -15.43
CA VAL A 277 -18.02 32.68 -15.58
C VAL A 277 -18.94 32.88 -16.78
N ARG A 278 -18.85 31.97 -17.75
CA ARG A 278 -19.79 31.87 -18.88
C ARG A 278 -20.79 30.77 -18.58
N ILE A 279 -22.06 31.07 -18.75
CA ILE A 279 -23.21 30.23 -18.41
C ILE A 279 -24.02 30.06 -19.70
N THR A 280 -24.22 28.81 -20.09
CA THR A 280 -24.97 28.45 -21.29
C THR A 280 -25.98 27.36 -20.96
N ALA A 281 -27.10 27.34 -21.70
CA ALA A 281 -27.97 26.17 -21.67
C ALA A 281 -27.22 25.01 -22.31
N ALA A 282 -27.11 23.90 -21.60
CA ALA A 282 -26.60 22.67 -22.18
C ALA A 282 -27.78 21.95 -22.85
N GLU A 283 -27.77 21.83 -24.18
CA GLU A 283 -28.69 20.90 -24.85
C GLU A 283 -28.33 19.49 -24.39
N ALA A 284 -29.32 18.79 -23.84
CA ALA A 284 -29.18 17.36 -23.61
C ALA A 284 -28.99 16.69 -24.98
N ALA A 285 -27.73 16.39 -25.33
CA ALA A 285 -27.46 15.40 -26.35
C ALA A 285 -28.26 14.15 -25.96
N GLN A 286 -29.23 13.78 -26.79
CA GLN A 286 -30.04 12.59 -26.60
C GLN A 286 -29.13 11.36 -26.65
N GLY A 287 -28.71 10.91 -25.48
CA GLY A 287 -27.84 9.77 -25.23
C GLY A 287 -27.04 10.00 -23.95
N ASP A 288 -27.31 9.21 -22.91
CA ASP A 288 -26.52 9.08 -21.67
C ASP A 288 -26.47 10.22 -20.64
N LEU A 289 -27.64 10.67 -20.14
CA LEU A 289 -27.73 11.24 -18.77
C LEU A 289 -29.05 10.80 -18.10
N PRO A 290 -29.02 10.16 -16.91
CA PRO A 290 -30.24 9.87 -16.15
C PRO A 290 -30.83 11.16 -15.56
N GLY A 291 -32.13 11.35 -15.77
CA GLY A 291 -32.87 12.52 -15.27
C GLY A 291 -32.99 12.55 -13.74
N PRO A 292 -33.28 13.71 -13.13
CA PRO A 292 -33.36 13.84 -11.68
C PRO A 292 -34.66 13.22 -11.16
N ALA A 293 -34.54 12.32 -10.18
CA ALA A 293 -35.66 11.85 -9.37
C ALA A 293 -36.21 13.00 -8.48
N PRO A 294 -37.51 13.00 -8.14
CA PRO A 294 -38.12 14.05 -7.31
C PRO A 294 -37.45 14.14 -5.94
N ALA A 295 -37.32 15.38 -5.43
CA ALA A 295 -36.68 15.66 -4.15
C ALA A 295 -37.39 14.94 -2.99
N PRO A 296 -36.68 14.16 -2.15
CA PRO A 296 -37.26 13.55 -0.96
C PRO A 296 -37.44 14.59 0.16
N PRO A 297 -38.33 14.34 1.14
CA PRO A 297 -38.50 15.21 2.31
C PRO A 297 -37.20 15.27 3.14
N PRO A 298 -37.02 16.33 3.96
CA PRO A 298 -35.80 16.50 4.75
C PRO A 298 -35.62 15.33 5.72
N ALA A 299 -34.59 14.52 5.50
CA ALA A 299 -34.15 13.51 6.45
C ALA A 299 -33.33 14.18 7.56
N GLU A 300 -33.59 13.79 8.81
CA GLU A 300 -32.80 14.19 9.98
C GLU A 300 -31.31 13.89 9.79
N PRO A 301 -30.41 14.71 10.37
CA PRO A 301 -28.98 14.55 10.19
C PRO A 301 -28.53 13.19 10.73
N ALA A 302 -28.22 12.26 9.82
CA ALA A 302 -27.53 11.03 10.17
C ALA A 302 -26.17 11.40 10.79
N ALA A 303 -25.99 11.00 12.05
CA ALA A 303 -24.74 11.14 12.77
C ALA A 303 -23.60 10.42 12.02
N GLY A 304 -22.50 11.15 11.78
CA GLY A 304 -21.23 10.59 11.33
C GLY A 304 -20.99 10.57 9.83
N MET A 305 -21.05 11.71 9.13
CA MET A 305 -20.30 11.83 7.88
C MET A 305 -18.80 11.92 8.20
N PRO A 306 -17.92 11.12 7.56
CA PRO A 306 -16.50 11.40 7.62
C PRO A 306 -16.28 12.76 6.92
N THR A 307 -15.67 13.70 7.63
CA THR A 307 -15.08 14.87 6.99
C THR A 307 -14.03 14.43 5.96
N ARG A 308 -13.63 15.30 5.02
CA ARG A 308 -12.52 15.06 4.07
C ARG A 308 -11.25 14.53 4.77
N ALA A 309 -11.04 14.95 6.03
CA ALA A 309 -10.00 14.43 6.93
C ALA A 309 -10.25 12.98 7.42
N GLY A 310 -11.50 12.60 7.71
CA GLY A 310 -11.88 11.22 8.06
C GLY A 310 -11.73 10.23 6.89
N ALA A 311 -12.07 10.66 5.67
CA ALA A 311 -11.82 9.86 4.47
C ALA A 311 -10.32 9.61 4.22
N LEU A 312 -9.48 10.64 4.44
CA LEU A 312 -8.01 10.51 4.33
C LEU A 312 -7.40 9.66 5.45
N TYR A 313 -7.90 9.79 6.68
CA TYR A 313 -7.51 8.91 7.79
C TYR A 313 -7.83 7.45 7.47
N HIS A 314 -9.01 7.16 6.90
CA HIS A 314 -9.35 5.83 6.44
C HIS A 314 -8.43 5.35 5.31
N ILE A 315 -8.14 6.15 4.29
CA ILE A 315 -7.23 5.73 3.20
C ILE A 315 -5.83 5.43 3.75
N LEU A 316 -5.27 6.28 4.61
CA LEU A 316 -3.93 6.07 5.15
C LEU A 316 -3.88 4.85 6.08
N HIS A 317 -4.86 4.70 6.97
CA HIS A 317 -4.95 3.56 7.87
C HIS A 317 -5.12 2.24 7.09
N LEU A 318 -5.99 2.24 6.09
CA LEU A 318 -6.21 1.08 5.22
C LEU A 318 -4.98 0.79 4.34
N ALA A 319 -4.26 1.81 3.87
CA ALA A 319 -3.01 1.63 3.14
C ALA A 319 -1.93 0.98 4.02
N THR A 320 -1.78 1.41 5.28
CA THR A 320 -0.87 0.79 6.25
C THR A 320 -1.24 -0.68 6.47
N ALA A 321 -2.51 -0.95 6.77
CA ALA A 321 -2.98 -2.31 7.02
C ALA A 321 -2.79 -3.21 5.78
N LEU A 322 -3.09 -2.72 4.57
CA LEU A 322 -2.87 -3.43 3.31
C LEU A 322 -1.38 -3.63 2.99
N THR A 323 -0.47 -2.87 3.60
CA THR A 323 0.99 -3.06 3.46
C THR A 323 1.48 -4.23 4.31
N GLU A 324 0.85 -4.49 5.46
CA GLU A 324 1.15 -5.62 6.34
C GLU A 324 0.63 -6.96 5.80
N ALA A 325 -0.30 -6.94 4.85
CA ALA A 325 -0.79 -8.16 4.21
C ALA A 325 0.29 -8.84 3.35
N VAL A 326 0.54 -10.12 3.67
CA VAL A 326 1.56 -10.95 3.02
C VAL A 326 0.93 -11.79 1.91
N GLY A 327 -0.13 -12.57 2.22
CA GLY A 327 -0.80 -13.45 1.26
C GLY A 327 -2.19 -12.95 0.80
N VAL A 328 -2.77 -13.60 -0.21
CA VAL A 328 -4.05 -13.19 -0.80
C VAL A 328 -5.18 -13.25 0.23
N GLN A 329 -5.19 -14.28 1.08
CA GLN A 329 -6.20 -14.43 2.13
C GLN A 329 -6.12 -13.34 3.21
N ASP A 330 -4.91 -12.81 3.50
CA ASP A 330 -4.76 -11.68 4.42
C ASP A 330 -5.41 -10.43 3.82
N VAL A 331 -5.21 -10.19 2.53
CA VAL A 331 -5.85 -9.08 1.81
C VAL A 331 -7.37 -9.25 1.83
N VAL A 332 -7.89 -10.42 1.47
CA VAL A 332 -9.33 -10.73 1.51
C VAL A 332 -9.92 -10.43 2.89
N ARG A 333 -9.29 -10.94 3.95
CA ARG A 333 -9.73 -10.75 5.33
C ARG A 333 -9.75 -9.27 5.71
N LEU A 334 -8.70 -8.54 5.35
CA LEU A 334 -8.59 -7.11 5.64
C LEU A 334 -9.66 -6.29 4.90
N VAL A 335 -9.87 -6.56 3.61
CA VAL A 335 -10.94 -5.89 2.85
C VAL A 335 -12.31 -6.19 3.47
N ALA A 336 -12.55 -7.44 3.85
CA ALA A 336 -13.83 -7.86 4.39
C ALA A 336 -14.11 -7.34 5.80
N ASP A 337 -13.09 -7.30 6.67
CA ASP A 337 -13.27 -7.02 8.09
C ASP A 337 -13.05 -5.54 8.44
N GLN A 338 -12.31 -4.80 7.60
CA GLN A 338 -11.98 -3.39 7.85
C GLN A 338 -12.52 -2.45 6.76
N ILE A 339 -12.31 -2.77 5.48
CA ILE A 339 -12.68 -1.87 4.38
C ILE A 339 -14.19 -1.85 4.17
N ALA A 340 -14.83 -3.00 3.94
CA ALA A 340 -16.26 -3.05 3.64
C ALA A 340 -17.12 -2.43 4.76
N PRO A 341 -16.89 -2.70 6.06
CA PRO A 341 -17.67 -2.08 7.13
C PRO A 341 -17.45 -0.56 7.26
N ALA A 342 -16.24 -0.06 6.97
CA ALA A 342 -15.94 1.38 7.05
C ALA A 342 -16.75 2.23 6.07
N PHE A 343 -17.19 1.63 4.96
CA PHE A 343 -18.08 2.27 3.98
C PHE A 343 -19.54 1.86 4.15
N GLY A 344 -19.88 1.07 5.17
CA GLY A 344 -21.24 0.59 5.41
C GLY A 344 -21.67 -0.57 4.48
N GLY A 345 -20.73 -1.22 3.80
CA GLY A 345 -20.99 -2.43 3.02
C GLY A 345 -21.20 -3.64 3.93
N GLN A 346 -22.13 -4.52 3.57
CA GLN A 346 -22.46 -5.74 4.32
C GLN A 346 -21.83 -6.99 3.69
N ALA A 347 -21.41 -6.91 2.44
CA ALA A 347 -20.73 -8.00 1.76
C ALA A 347 -19.63 -7.50 0.82
N VAL A 348 -18.60 -8.32 0.65
CA VAL A 348 -17.52 -8.09 -0.31
C VAL A 348 -17.15 -9.37 -1.04
N ALA A 349 -16.81 -9.25 -2.31
CA ALA A 349 -16.19 -10.31 -3.10
C ALA A 349 -15.01 -9.75 -3.88
N LEU A 350 -13.90 -10.48 -3.89
CA LEU A 350 -12.72 -10.18 -4.70
C LEU A 350 -12.66 -11.21 -5.83
N LEU A 351 -12.73 -10.72 -7.07
CA LEU A 351 -12.76 -11.52 -8.28
C LEU A 351 -11.52 -11.21 -9.11
N VAL A 352 -10.87 -12.22 -9.68
CA VAL A 352 -9.73 -12.05 -10.60
C VAL A 352 -10.04 -12.66 -11.96
N ALA A 353 -9.35 -12.20 -12.99
CA ALA A 353 -9.39 -12.82 -14.31
C ALA A 353 -8.34 -13.94 -14.40
N GLU A 354 -8.79 -15.16 -14.70
CA GLU A 354 -7.93 -16.33 -14.86
C GLU A 354 -8.48 -17.27 -15.95
N GLY A 355 -7.65 -17.66 -16.91
CA GLY A 355 -8.05 -18.56 -18.00
C GLY A 355 -9.25 -18.05 -18.84
N GLY A 356 -9.40 -16.72 -18.98
CA GLY A 356 -10.53 -16.12 -19.70
C GLY A 356 -11.87 -16.15 -18.93
N ARG A 357 -11.83 -16.43 -17.62
CA ARG A 357 -13.01 -16.48 -16.74
C ARG A 357 -12.76 -15.66 -15.48
N LEU A 358 -13.84 -15.20 -14.83
CA LEU A 358 -13.79 -14.67 -13.48
C LEU A 358 -13.60 -15.80 -12.47
N ARG A 359 -12.71 -15.59 -11.50
CA ARG A 359 -12.45 -16.50 -10.38
C ARG A 359 -12.58 -15.76 -9.06
N ASN A 360 -13.26 -16.39 -8.11
CA ASN A 360 -13.39 -15.85 -6.77
C ASN A 360 -12.15 -16.22 -5.95
N ILE A 361 -11.43 -15.22 -5.44
CA ILE A 361 -10.26 -15.42 -4.55
C ILE A 361 -10.61 -15.24 -3.08
N GLY A 362 -11.81 -14.72 -2.78
CA GLY A 362 -12.30 -14.55 -1.43
C GLY A 362 -13.56 -13.69 -1.35
N HIS A 363 -14.45 -14.03 -0.44
CA HIS A 363 -15.70 -13.30 -0.23
C HIS A 363 -16.17 -13.37 1.23
N ARG A 364 -16.98 -12.39 1.64
CA ARG A 364 -17.63 -12.37 2.95
C ARG A 364 -18.99 -11.68 2.86
N GLY A 365 -19.95 -12.12 3.66
CA GLY A 365 -21.28 -11.48 3.78
C GLY A 365 -22.29 -11.84 2.69
N TYR A 366 -21.87 -12.55 1.63
CA TYR A 366 -22.81 -13.10 0.65
C TYR A 366 -23.48 -14.38 1.18
N PRO A 367 -24.77 -14.62 0.85
CA PRO A 367 -25.41 -15.91 1.10
C PRO A 367 -24.69 -17.06 0.39
N PRO A 368 -24.70 -18.28 0.97
CA PRO A 368 -24.10 -19.45 0.33
C PRO A 368 -24.65 -19.69 -1.08
N GLY A 369 -23.77 -19.97 -2.04
CA GLY A 369 -24.13 -20.26 -3.43
C GLY A 369 -24.25 -19.05 -4.36
N VAL A 370 -24.21 -17.80 -3.85
CA VAL A 370 -24.26 -16.61 -4.70
C VAL A 370 -22.94 -16.40 -5.44
N VAL A 371 -21.81 -16.48 -4.73
CA VAL A 371 -20.51 -16.16 -5.31
C VAL A 371 -19.98 -17.32 -6.18
N GLU A 372 -20.34 -18.56 -5.82
CA GLU A 372 -20.04 -19.77 -6.59
C GLU A 372 -20.70 -19.77 -7.98
N ARG A 373 -21.84 -19.07 -8.14
CA ARG A 373 -22.48 -18.90 -9.46
C ARG A 373 -21.80 -17.82 -10.32
N ILE A 374 -21.10 -16.88 -9.69
CA ILE A 374 -20.32 -15.84 -10.38
C ILE A 374 -18.93 -16.38 -10.74
N ASP A 375 -18.38 -17.26 -9.92
CA ASP A 375 -17.15 -17.99 -10.20
C ASP A 375 -17.25 -18.84 -11.48
N GLY A 376 -16.27 -18.70 -12.37
CA GLY A 376 -16.22 -19.35 -13.67
C GLY A 376 -16.93 -18.59 -14.80
N THR A 377 -17.51 -17.41 -14.54
CA THR A 377 -18.17 -16.58 -15.57
C THR A 377 -17.19 -16.22 -16.70
N PRO A 378 -17.48 -16.50 -17.99
CA PRO A 378 -16.62 -16.09 -19.09
C PRO A 378 -16.48 -14.57 -19.19
N LEU A 379 -15.28 -14.07 -19.48
CA LEU A 379 -15.02 -12.63 -19.68
C LEU A 379 -15.71 -12.05 -20.92
N THR A 380 -16.31 -12.88 -21.77
CA THR A 380 -17.14 -12.45 -22.91
C THR A 380 -18.58 -12.10 -22.50
N ARG A 381 -18.99 -12.42 -21.27
CA ARG A 381 -20.36 -12.19 -20.79
C ARG A 381 -20.50 -10.76 -20.26
N GLN A 382 -21.58 -10.07 -20.66
CA GLN A 382 -21.87 -8.71 -20.21
C GLN A 382 -22.49 -8.71 -18.81
N THR A 383 -21.63 -8.78 -17.79
CA THR A 383 -22.00 -8.59 -16.38
C THR A 383 -21.26 -7.37 -15.83
N PRO A 384 -21.74 -6.69 -14.79
CA PRO A 384 -21.04 -5.50 -14.25
C PRO A 384 -19.65 -5.84 -13.71
N GLY A 385 -19.46 -7.03 -13.12
CA GLY A 385 -18.15 -7.47 -12.65
C GLY A 385 -17.16 -7.65 -13.80
N VAL A 386 -17.60 -8.26 -14.91
CA VAL A 386 -16.77 -8.37 -16.13
C VAL A 386 -16.53 -6.99 -16.73
N GLN A 387 -17.55 -6.14 -16.84
CA GLN A 387 -17.44 -4.82 -17.45
C GLN A 387 -16.46 -3.92 -16.69
N ALA A 388 -16.54 -3.88 -15.35
CA ALA A 388 -15.59 -3.16 -14.52
C ALA A 388 -14.17 -3.70 -14.71
N LEU A 389 -14.02 -5.04 -14.70
CA LEU A 389 -12.73 -5.68 -14.95
C LEU A 389 -12.16 -5.35 -16.33
N THR A 390 -12.95 -5.34 -17.40
CA THR A 390 -12.43 -5.18 -18.77
C THR A 390 -12.24 -3.72 -19.16
N SER A 391 -13.09 -2.82 -18.66
CA SER A 391 -13.03 -1.38 -18.98
C SER A 391 -12.05 -0.61 -18.08
N GLY A 392 -11.78 -1.12 -16.88
CA GLY A 392 -11.02 -0.38 -15.88
C GLY A 392 -11.79 0.81 -15.30
N VAL A 393 -13.10 0.90 -15.55
CA VAL A 393 -13.97 1.98 -15.06
C VAL A 393 -14.83 1.46 -13.91
N PRO A 394 -14.86 2.14 -12.75
CA PRO A 394 -15.74 1.75 -11.64
C PRO A 394 -17.21 1.98 -11.99
N ALA A 395 -18.07 1.05 -11.54
CA ALA A 395 -19.51 1.13 -11.73
C ALA A 395 -20.22 1.13 -10.38
N PHE A 396 -21.16 2.05 -10.19
CA PHE A 396 -21.91 2.22 -8.96
C PHE A 396 -23.40 2.11 -9.29
N PHE A 397 -24.09 1.24 -8.56
CA PHE A 397 -25.53 1.04 -8.70
C PHE A 397 -26.18 1.31 -7.35
N GLU A 398 -26.98 2.37 -7.28
CA GLU A 398 -27.62 2.85 -6.05
C GLU A 398 -28.85 2.02 -5.67
N SER A 399 -29.36 1.24 -6.62
CA SER A 399 -30.49 0.35 -6.45
C SER A 399 -30.40 -0.90 -7.34
N ARG A 400 -31.14 -1.95 -6.96
CA ARG A 400 -31.34 -3.15 -7.78
C ARG A 400 -31.97 -2.83 -9.14
N GLU A 401 -32.98 -1.98 -9.15
CA GLU A 401 -33.71 -1.61 -10.38
C GLU A 401 -32.77 -0.93 -11.39
N GLU A 402 -31.85 -0.10 -10.93
CA GLU A 402 -30.83 0.52 -11.78
C GLU A 402 -29.90 -0.51 -12.42
N LEU A 403 -29.44 -1.48 -11.62
CA LEU A 403 -28.56 -2.54 -12.10
C LEU A 403 -29.27 -3.47 -13.11
N GLU A 404 -30.52 -3.83 -12.85
CA GLU A 404 -31.34 -4.68 -13.72
C GLU A 404 -31.71 -3.99 -15.03
N ARG A 405 -31.88 -2.66 -15.03
CA ARG A 405 -32.12 -1.87 -16.25
C ARG A 405 -30.94 -1.95 -17.23
N VAL A 406 -29.71 -1.90 -16.70
CA VAL A 406 -28.49 -1.96 -17.53
C VAL A 406 -28.12 -3.41 -17.86
N TYR A 407 -28.40 -4.37 -16.97
CA TYR A 407 -28.09 -5.78 -17.14
C TYR A 407 -29.32 -6.69 -16.94
N PRO A 408 -30.25 -6.74 -17.91
CA PRO A 408 -31.55 -7.41 -17.78
C PRO A 408 -31.49 -8.95 -17.81
N VAL A 409 -30.42 -9.54 -18.37
CA VAL A 409 -30.25 -11.00 -18.43
C VAL A 409 -29.47 -11.49 -17.21
N ARG A 410 -30.17 -11.68 -16.08
CA ARG A 410 -29.63 -12.32 -14.87
C ARG A 410 -30.47 -13.52 -14.45
N PRO A 411 -30.13 -14.74 -14.87
CA PRO A 411 -30.78 -15.94 -14.34
C PRO A 411 -30.37 -16.26 -12.88
N GLU A 412 -29.28 -15.70 -12.34
CA GLU A 412 -28.55 -16.37 -11.24
C GLU A 412 -28.45 -15.66 -9.87
N VAL A 413 -29.02 -14.48 -9.59
CA VAL A 413 -28.78 -13.84 -8.27
C VAL A 413 -29.99 -13.11 -7.68
N GLN A 414 -30.88 -13.85 -7.02
CA GLN A 414 -31.63 -13.30 -5.88
C GLN A 414 -30.66 -13.24 -4.68
N ASP A 415 -29.73 -12.30 -4.68
CA ASP A 415 -29.06 -11.92 -3.43
C ASP A 415 -29.98 -10.95 -2.66
N THR A 416 -29.78 -10.83 -1.36
CA THR A 416 -30.56 -9.93 -0.49
C THR A 416 -30.03 -8.48 -0.54
N MET A 417 -29.18 -8.16 -1.51
CA MET A 417 -28.49 -6.87 -1.61
C MET A 417 -29.32 -5.90 -2.45
N ALA A 418 -29.13 -4.60 -2.19
CA ALA A 418 -29.93 -3.53 -2.77
C ALA A 418 -29.09 -2.50 -3.54
N ALA A 419 -27.79 -2.37 -3.27
CA ALA A 419 -26.88 -1.51 -4.01
C ALA A 419 -25.47 -2.15 -4.10
N TRP A 420 -24.68 -1.73 -5.11
CA TRP A 420 -23.36 -2.31 -5.38
C TRP A 420 -22.36 -1.27 -5.87
N ALA A 421 -21.11 -1.41 -5.44
CA ALA A 421 -19.96 -0.74 -6.03
C ALA A 421 -19.02 -1.79 -6.63
N TYR A 422 -18.80 -1.72 -7.94
CA TYR A 422 -17.87 -2.54 -8.69
C TYR A 422 -16.60 -1.73 -8.95
N LEU A 423 -15.52 -2.09 -8.27
CA LEU A 423 -14.25 -1.38 -8.28
C LEU A 423 -13.22 -2.19 -9.07
N PRO A 424 -12.75 -1.70 -10.23
CA PRO A 424 -11.70 -2.37 -10.98
C PRO A 424 -10.40 -2.35 -10.15
N LEU A 425 -9.76 -3.51 -10.09
CA LEU A 425 -8.50 -3.66 -9.39
C LEU A 425 -7.38 -3.50 -10.41
N VAL A 426 -6.83 -2.29 -10.52
CA VAL A 426 -5.78 -1.95 -11.47
C VAL A 426 -4.46 -1.75 -10.75
N ALA A 427 -3.45 -2.56 -11.07
CA ALA A 427 -2.11 -2.44 -10.52
C ALA A 427 -1.09 -2.37 -11.67
N SER A 428 -0.17 -1.41 -11.62
CA SER A 428 0.89 -1.25 -12.64
C SER A 428 0.35 -1.21 -14.09
N GLY A 429 -0.81 -0.59 -14.30
CA GLY A 429 -1.47 -0.50 -15.61
C GLY A 429 -2.15 -1.80 -16.09
N ARG A 430 -2.15 -2.87 -15.29
CA ARG A 430 -2.82 -4.14 -15.60
C ARG A 430 -4.08 -4.30 -14.74
N LEU A 431 -5.15 -4.80 -15.37
CA LEU A 431 -6.40 -5.15 -14.70
C LEU A 431 -6.22 -6.51 -14.00
N VAL A 432 -6.04 -6.47 -12.69
CA VAL A 432 -5.83 -7.65 -11.82
C VAL A 432 -7.15 -8.36 -11.54
N GLY A 433 -8.24 -7.60 -11.39
CA GLY A 433 -9.52 -8.13 -10.94
C GLY A 433 -10.61 -7.07 -10.75
N THR A 434 -11.62 -7.40 -9.97
CA THR A 434 -12.68 -6.49 -9.54
C THR A 434 -13.05 -6.80 -8.09
N CYS A 435 -13.14 -5.75 -7.27
CA CYS A 435 -13.71 -5.79 -5.94
C CYS A 435 -15.18 -5.38 -6.02
N VAL A 436 -16.07 -6.18 -5.43
CA VAL A 436 -17.50 -5.93 -5.40
C VAL A 436 -17.91 -5.69 -3.95
N LEU A 437 -18.27 -4.45 -3.63
CA LEU A 437 -18.91 -4.11 -2.37
C LEU A 437 -20.41 -4.12 -2.57
N ALA A 438 -21.14 -4.78 -1.66
CA ALA A 438 -22.59 -4.86 -1.72
C ALA A 438 -23.23 -4.38 -0.41
N PHE A 439 -24.37 -3.72 -0.58
CA PHE A 439 -25.09 -3.01 0.46
C PHE A 439 -26.48 -3.62 0.61
N ALA A 440 -26.91 -3.86 1.85
CA ALA A 440 -28.20 -4.46 2.17
C ALA A 440 -29.39 -3.50 1.98
N ARG A 441 -29.12 -2.20 1.82
CA ARG A 441 -30.11 -1.14 1.57
C ARG A 441 -29.68 -0.29 0.36
N PRO A 442 -30.61 0.38 -0.33
CA PRO A 442 -30.26 1.35 -1.35
C PRO A 442 -29.25 2.36 -0.80
N HIS A 443 -28.22 2.66 -1.58
CA HIS A 443 -27.08 3.46 -1.14
C HIS A 443 -26.72 4.49 -2.19
N ARG A 444 -26.77 5.78 -1.84
CA ARG A 444 -26.39 6.86 -2.75
C ARG A 444 -24.90 7.14 -2.61
N PHE A 445 -24.15 6.95 -3.69
CA PHE A 445 -22.71 7.16 -3.69
C PHE A 445 -22.39 8.61 -4.05
N THR A 446 -21.88 9.37 -3.08
CA THR A 446 -21.41 10.75 -3.33
C THR A 446 -20.15 10.75 -4.21
N VAL A 447 -19.81 11.87 -4.86
CA VAL A 447 -18.59 11.96 -5.69
C VAL A 447 -17.33 11.69 -4.85
N ASP A 448 -17.28 12.22 -3.64
CA ASP A 448 -16.18 11.98 -2.69
C ASP A 448 -16.09 10.50 -2.30
N GLU A 449 -17.21 9.86 -1.99
CA GLU A 449 -17.24 8.43 -1.67
C GLU A 449 -16.81 7.57 -2.87
N ARG A 450 -17.27 7.88 -4.08
CA ARG A 450 -16.83 7.19 -5.31
C ARG A 450 -15.33 7.36 -5.52
N ALA A 451 -14.78 8.56 -5.31
CA ALA A 451 -13.35 8.83 -5.45
C ALA A 451 -12.51 8.08 -4.41
N VAL A 452 -12.99 8.02 -3.17
CA VAL A 452 -12.34 7.27 -2.07
C VAL A 452 -12.39 5.77 -2.34
N LEU A 453 -13.56 5.22 -2.69
CA LEU A 453 -13.72 3.80 -3.03
C LEU A 453 -12.85 3.40 -4.24
N THR A 454 -12.75 4.27 -5.24
CA THR A 454 -11.87 4.05 -6.40
C THR A 454 -10.39 4.03 -5.98
N SER A 455 -9.98 4.99 -5.15
CA SER A 455 -8.61 5.04 -4.59
C SER A 455 -8.29 3.79 -3.76
N VAL A 456 -9.21 3.37 -2.90
CA VAL A 456 -9.10 2.14 -2.11
C VAL A 456 -9.04 0.90 -3.01
N GLY A 457 -9.81 0.87 -4.10
CA GLY A 457 -9.70 -0.18 -5.13
C GLY A 457 -8.29 -0.29 -5.71
N GLY A 458 -7.62 0.85 -5.95
CA GLY A 458 -6.22 0.88 -6.36
C GLY A 458 -5.26 0.32 -5.31
N LEU A 459 -5.46 0.63 -4.02
CA LEU A 459 -4.66 0.07 -2.93
C LEU A 459 -4.86 -1.43 -2.76
N ILE A 460 -6.10 -1.90 -2.83
CA ILE A 460 -6.44 -3.33 -2.82
C ILE A 460 -5.78 -4.03 -4.01
N ALA A 461 -5.79 -3.41 -5.19
CA ALA A 461 -5.15 -3.97 -6.38
C ALA A 461 -3.63 -4.14 -6.19
N GLN A 462 -2.95 -3.14 -5.64
CA GLN A 462 -1.52 -3.21 -5.35
C GLN A 462 -1.20 -4.30 -4.31
N ALA A 463 -1.99 -4.39 -3.24
CA ALA A 463 -1.82 -5.42 -2.23
C ALA A 463 -2.06 -6.83 -2.80
N LEU A 464 -3.11 -7.00 -3.61
CA LEU A 464 -3.39 -8.27 -4.29
C LEU A 464 -2.33 -8.66 -5.32
N ASP A 465 -1.83 -7.73 -6.13
CA ASP A 465 -0.76 -8.03 -7.11
C ASP A 465 0.52 -8.50 -6.39
N ARG A 466 0.89 -7.82 -5.29
CA ARG A 466 2.01 -8.22 -4.43
C ARG A 466 1.78 -9.58 -3.78
N ALA A 467 0.61 -9.78 -3.17
CA ALA A 467 0.24 -11.00 -2.47
C ALA A 467 0.17 -12.20 -3.40
N ARG A 468 -0.35 -12.05 -4.63
CA ARG A 468 -0.36 -13.12 -5.63
C ARG A 468 1.04 -13.54 -6.06
N VAL A 469 1.94 -12.59 -6.26
CA VAL A 469 3.34 -12.89 -6.58
C VAL A 469 4.01 -13.60 -5.41
N TYR A 470 3.70 -13.21 -4.18
CA TYR A 470 4.20 -13.87 -2.98
C TYR A 470 3.67 -15.31 -2.86
N ASP A 471 2.35 -15.51 -2.92
CA ASP A 471 1.71 -16.83 -2.83
C ASP A 471 2.19 -17.75 -3.94
N ALA A 472 2.31 -17.26 -5.19
CA ALA A 472 2.84 -18.07 -6.30
C ALA A 472 4.30 -18.49 -6.07
N LYS A 473 5.13 -17.61 -5.49
CA LYS A 473 6.51 -17.96 -5.13
C LYS A 473 6.56 -18.96 -3.98
N LEU A 474 5.67 -18.81 -2.99
CA LEU A 474 5.55 -19.74 -1.87
C LEU A 474 5.10 -21.13 -2.34
N GLU A 475 4.09 -21.20 -3.20
CA GLU A 475 3.65 -22.45 -3.83
C GLU A 475 4.77 -23.10 -4.66
N LEU A 476 5.54 -22.31 -5.42
CA LEU A 476 6.70 -22.82 -6.16
C LEU A 476 7.80 -23.34 -5.23
N ALA A 477 8.08 -22.65 -4.13
CA ALA A 477 9.06 -23.04 -3.12
C ALA A 477 8.65 -24.37 -2.47
N HIS A 478 7.41 -24.47 -1.98
CA HIS A 478 6.85 -25.69 -1.40
C HIS A 478 6.80 -26.83 -2.43
N GLY A 479 6.33 -26.58 -3.65
CA GLY A 479 6.28 -27.60 -4.70
C GLY A 479 7.66 -28.12 -5.11
N LEU A 480 8.67 -27.24 -5.16
CA LEU A 480 10.06 -27.65 -5.38
C LEU A 480 10.54 -28.53 -4.23
N GLN A 481 10.29 -28.13 -2.97
CA GLN A 481 10.66 -28.90 -1.79
C GLN A 481 9.99 -30.27 -1.72
N GLU A 482 8.69 -30.35 -2.01
CA GLU A 482 7.95 -31.61 -2.07
C GLU A 482 8.50 -32.55 -3.16
N SER A 483 8.90 -32.02 -4.33
CA SER A 483 9.60 -32.81 -5.36
C SER A 483 11.02 -33.22 -4.92
N LEU A 484 11.59 -32.37 -4.05
CA LEU A 484 12.83 -32.49 -3.29
C LEU A 484 12.90 -33.70 -2.36
N LEU A 485 11.76 -34.20 -1.90
CA LEU A 485 11.62 -35.25 -0.89
C LEU A 485 10.96 -36.52 -1.48
N PRO A 486 11.17 -37.71 -0.87
CA PRO A 486 10.54 -38.91 -1.38
C PRO A 486 9.02 -38.85 -1.18
N HIS A 487 8.23 -38.99 -2.25
CA HIS A 487 6.75 -39.01 -2.17
C HIS A 487 6.21 -40.14 -1.28
N ALA A 488 6.93 -41.27 -1.24
CA ALA A 488 6.61 -42.39 -0.35
C ALA A 488 7.88 -43.19 -0.06
N LEU A 489 7.98 -43.71 1.16
CA LEU A 489 9.04 -44.64 1.54
C LEU A 489 8.69 -46.06 1.07
N PRO A 490 9.66 -46.87 0.60
CA PRO A 490 9.39 -48.22 0.14
C PRO A 490 8.97 -49.14 1.28
N LEU A 491 7.94 -49.96 1.04
CA LEU A 491 7.57 -51.06 1.94
C LEU A 491 8.63 -52.17 1.88
N LEU A 492 9.21 -52.55 3.02
CA LEU A 492 10.32 -53.50 3.10
C LEU A 492 10.03 -54.60 4.13
N PRO A 493 10.01 -55.89 3.74
CA PRO A 493 9.78 -56.98 4.69
C PRO A 493 10.82 -57.01 5.82
N GLY A 494 10.35 -56.94 7.06
CA GLY A 494 11.19 -56.87 8.26
C GLY A 494 11.58 -55.45 8.69
N LEU A 495 11.05 -54.41 8.05
CA LEU A 495 11.29 -53.01 8.41
C LEU A 495 10.00 -52.18 8.30
N GLU A 496 9.60 -51.57 9.41
CA GLU A 496 8.56 -50.54 9.46
C GLU A 496 9.25 -49.16 9.44
N THR A 497 8.70 -48.21 8.68
CA THR A 497 9.28 -46.86 8.52
C THR A 497 8.21 -45.80 8.66
N ALA A 498 8.52 -44.70 9.34
CA ALA A 498 7.69 -43.50 9.37
C ALA A 498 8.60 -42.29 9.25
N ALA A 499 8.14 -41.25 8.57
CA ALA A 499 8.89 -40.00 8.45
C ALA A 499 7.98 -38.78 8.64
N ARG A 500 8.54 -37.71 9.18
CA ARG A 500 7.89 -36.41 9.27
C ARG A 500 8.87 -35.36 8.79
N TYR A 501 8.31 -34.40 8.07
CA TYR A 501 9.01 -33.20 7.67
C TYR A 501 8.14 -32.02 8.08
N LEU A 502 8.71 -31.07 8.82
CA LEU A 502 8.03 -29.85 9.19
C LEU A 502 8.88 -28.68 8.72
N PRO A 503 8.37 -27.84 7.82
CA PRO A 503 9.05 -26.61 7.50
C PRO A 503 9.11 -25.73 8.76
N GLY A 504 10.30 -25.20 9.04
CA GLY A 504 10.57 -24.24 10.11
C GLY A 504 10.69 -22.80 9.63
N THR A 505 10.67 -22.60 8.33
CA THR A 505 10.84 -21.31 7.68
C THR A 505 9.52 -20.54 7.53
N GLU A 506 9.50 -19.29 7.99
CA GLU A 506 8.41 -18.36 7.69
C GLU A 506 8.66 -17.70 6.32
N GLY A 507 7.81 -17.98 5.34
CA GLY A 507 7.80 -17.30 4.05
C GLY A 507 8.48 -18.07 2.93
N MET A 508 9.32 -17.41 2.11
CA MET A 508 9.78 -17.95 0.81
C MET A 508 11.02 -18.85 0.88
N ASP A 509 11.47 -19.19 2.08
CA ASP A 509 12.66 -20.01 2.27
C ASP A 509 12.35 -21.49 1.98
N ILE A 510 13.35 -22.23 1.51
CA ILE A 510 13.22 -23.65 1.14
C ILE A 510 14.20 -24.45 1.96
N GLY A 511 13.72 -25.50 2.60
CA GLY A 511 14.54 -26.23 3.55
C GLY A 511 15.68 -27.02 2.97
N GLY A 512 16.76 -27.10 3.76
CA GLY A 512 17.97 -27.87 3.48
C GLY A 512 17.86 -29.33 3.93
N ASP A 513 16.91 -29.64 4.82
CA ASP A 513 16.67 -30.96 5.38
C ASP A 513 16.19 -31.98 4.33
N PHE A 514 16.70 -33.21 4.41
CA PHE A 514 16.24 -34.32 3.56
C PHE A 514 16.33 -35.67 4.25
N TYR A 515 15.54 -36.62 3.75
CA TYR A 515 15.64 -38.03 4.11
C TYR A 515 15.27 -38.93 2.92
N ASP A 516 15.71 -40.19 2.96
CA ASP A 516 15.28 -41.23 2.02
C ASP A 516 15.46 -42.63 2.63
N VAL A 517 14.67 -43.60 2.16
CA VAL A 517 14.84 -45.02 2.44
C VAL A 517 14.99 -45.76 1.12
N ILE A 518 16.14 -46.38 0.93
CA ILE A 518 16.59 -46.94 -0.34
C ILE A 518 16.56 -48.46 -0.26
N ARG A 519 15.79 -49.13 -1.14
CA ARG A 519 15.91 -50.58 -1.30
C ARG A 519 17.20 -50.89 -2.06
N VAL A 520 18.25 -51.32 -1.36
CA VAL A 520 19.52 -51.73 -1.99
C VAL A 520 19.28 -53.03 -2.76
N ASP A 521 18.87 -54.08 -2.05
CA ASP A 521 18.52 -55.40 -2.61
C ASP A 521 17.40 -56.09 -1.78
N ARG A 522 17.23 -57.42 -1.89
CA ARG A 522 16.20 -58.20 -1.17
C ARG A 522 16.43 -58.27 0.35
N HIS A 523 17.66 -58.12 0.81
CA HIS A 523 18.07 -58.28 2.20
C HIS A 523 18.65 -57.01 2.80
N HIS A 524 19.04 -56.04 1.97
CA HIS A 524 19.63 -54.80 2.41
C HIS A 524 18.78 -53.58 2.05
N ALA A 525 18.73 -52.63 2.98
CA ALA A 525 18.15 -51.31 2.79
C ALA A 525 19.15 -50.23 3.23
N GLY A 526 19.04 -49.03 2.68
CA GLY A 526 19.73 -47.83 3.14
C GLY A 526 18.71 -46.87 3.73
N ALA A 527 19.09 -46.11 4.73
CA ALA A 527 18.34 -44.96 5.22
C ALA A 527 19.30 -43.78 5.31
N VAL A 528 18.89 -42.63 4.81
CA VAL A 528 19.67 -41.39 4.87
C VAL A 528 18.82 -40.29 5.46
N ILE A 529 19.46 -39.43 6.24
CA ILE A 529 18.96 -38.13 6.65
C ILE A 529 20.12 -37.13 6.57
N GLY A 530 19.82 -35.87 6.32
CA GLY A 530 20.83 -34.83 6.34
C GLY A 530 20.20 -33.45 6.29
N ASP A 531 21.06 -32.46 6.45
CA ASP A 531 20.71 -31.03 6.39
C ASP A 531 21.79 -30.29 5.59
N VAL A 532 21.38 -29.36 4.75
CA VAL A 532 22.25 -28.50 3.95
C VAL A 532 22.21 -27.10 4.54
N GLN A 533 23.39 -26.51 4.76
CA GLN A 533 23.51 -25.18 5.30
C GLN A 533 22.68 -24.13 4.53
N GLY A 534 21.74 -23.51 5.23
CA GLY A 534 20.90 -22.42 4.74
C GLY A 534 19.61 -22.90 4.08
N HIS A 535 18.67 -21.98 3.91
CA HIS A 535 17.28 -22.29 3.58
C HIS A 535 16.83 -21.60 2.28
N ASN A 536 17.58 -21.79 1.19
CA ASN A 536 17.29 -21.15 -0.10
C ASN A 536 17.35 -22.13 -1.28
N VAL A 537 16.99 -21.67 -2.48
CA VAL A 537 16.97 -22.48 -3.71
C VAL A 537 18.30 -23.20 -3.99
N ARG A 538 19.46 -22.62 -3.64
CA ARG A 538 20.77 -23.29 -3.81
C ARG A 538 20.95 -24.43 -2.82
N ALA A 539 20.53 -24.25 -1.58
CA ALA A 539 20.53 -25.31 -0.56
C ALA A 539 19.62 -26.47 -0.98
N ALA A 540 18.40 -26.17 -1.44
CA ALA A 540 17.45 -27.16 -1.95
C ALA A 540 17.98 -27.94 -3.17
N ALA A 541 18.66 -27.26 -4.10
CA ALA A 541 19.28 -27.92 -5.25
C ALA A 541 20.39 -28.88 -4.82
N LEU A 542 21.24 -28.46 -3.87
CA LEU A 542 22.31 -29.28 -3.32
C LEU A 542 21.77 -30.46 -2.50
N MET A 543 20.73 -30.24 -1.70
CA MET A 543 19.98 -31.28 -0.98
C MET A 543 19.53 -32.39 -1.94
N GLY A 544 18.91 -32.02 -3.07
CA GLY A 544 18.50 -32.96 -4.12
C GLY A 544 19.69 -33.72 -4.75
N GLN A 545 20.82 -33.05 -4.97
CA GLN A 545 22.05 -33.66 -5.48
C GLN A 545 22.67 -34.65 -4.48
N ILE A 546 22.76 -34.28 -3.20
CA ILE A 546 23.26 -35.14 -2.13
C ILE A 546 22.39 -36.39 -2.00
N ARG A 547 21.07 -36.23 -1.88
CA ARG A 547 20.15 -37.36 -1.77
C ARG A 547 20.27 -38.30 -2.97
N THR A 548 20.30 -37.75 -4.19
CA THR A 548 20.43 -38.55 -5.42
C THR A 548 21.77 -39.31 -5.47
N SER A 549 22.84 -38.65 -5.06
CA SER A 549 24.19 -39.23 -4.98
C SER A 549 24.25 -40.39 -3.97
N VAL A 550 23.73 -40.17 -2.76
CA VAL A 550 23.60 -41.21 -1.73
C VAL A 550 22.77 -42.37 -2.24
N HIS A 551 21.62 -42.09 -2.87
CA HIS A 551 20.76 -43.11 -3.46
C HIS A 551 21.52 -43.95 -4.49
N ALA A 552 22.21 -43.31 -5.44
CA ALA A 552 22.96 -43.99 -6.49
C ALA A 552 24.09 -44.88 -5.92
N PHE A 553 24.90 -44.36 -4.99
CA PHE A 553 25.99 -45.13 -4.40
C PHE A 553 25.50 -46.26 -3.48
N ALA A 554 24.43 -46.02 -2.72
CA ALA A 554 23.77 -47.05 -1.93
C ALA A 554 23.23 -48.18 -2.81
N LYS A 555 22.57 -47.81 -3.93
CA LYS A 555 22.01 -48.78 -4.89
C LYS A 555 23.10 -49.59 -5.59
N ALA A 556 24.27 -49.01 -5.80
CA ALA A 556 25.46 -49.70 -6.29
C ALA A 556 26.11 -50.64 -5.24
N GLY A 557 25.56 -50.72 -4.02
CA GLY A 557 26.02 -51.62 -2.97
C GLY A 557 27.24 -51.11 -2.18
N ALA A 558 27.60 -49.83 -2.30
CA ALA A 558 28.73 -49.26 -1.56
C ALA A 558 28.48 -49.32 -0.03
N PRO A 559 29.53 -49.57 0.78
CA PRO A 559 29.43 -49.51 2.24
C PRO A 559 29.26 -48.06 2.74
N PRO A 560 28.77 -47.86 3.98
CA PRO A 560 28.38 -46.52 4.46
C PRO A 560 29.45 -45.43 4.40
N ASP A 561 30.69 -45.77 4.75
CA ASP A 561 31.86 -44.91 4.65
C ASP A 561 32.09 -44.41 3.22
N MET A 562 32.03 -45.33 2.24
CA MET A 562 32.24 -45.00 0.84
C MET A 562 31.08 -44.21 0.22
N VAL A 563 29.85 -44.43 0.69
CA VAL A 563 28.68 -43.63 0.26
C VAL A 563 28.89 -42.17 0.65
N LEU A 564 29.25 -41.89 1.90
CA LEU A 564 29.50 -40.52 2.35
C LEU A 564 30.76 -39.92 1.71
N ALA A 565 31.87 -40.69 1.61
CA ALA A 565 33.11 -40.21 1.01
C ALA A 565 32.92 -39.80 -0.46
N ARG A 566 32.22 -40.61 -1.26
CA ARG A 566 31.95 -40.29 -2.68
C ARG A 566 30.97 -39.13 -2.83
N THR A 567 30.00 -39.02 -1.92
CA THR A 567 29.08 -37.87 -1.88
C THR A 567 29.83 -36.58 -1.54
N ASN A 568 30.76 -36.64 -0.59
CA ASN A 568 31.64 -35.54 -0.23
C ASN A 568 32.55 -35.10 -1.40
N GLN A 569 33.11 -36.06 -2.13
CA GLN A 569 33.90 -35.78 -3.34
C GLN A 569 33.06 -35.11 -4.43
N LEU A 570 31.81 -35.55 -4.62
CA LEU A 570 30.89 -34.89 -5.53
C LEU A 570 30.63 -33.44 -5.09
N MET A 571 30.38 -33.20 -3.81
CA MET A 571 30.18 -31.84 -3.29
C MET A 571 31.39 -30.94 -3.51
N ALA A 572 32.60 -31.46 -3.27
CA ALA A 572 33.85 -30.73 -3.53
C ALA A 572 34.02 -30.43 -5.02
N TYR A 573 33.64 -31.35 -5.91
CA TYR A 573 33.66 -31.12 -7.35
C TYR A 573 32.65 -30.05 -7.82
N LEU A 574 31.47 -30.00 -7.20
CA LEU A 574 30.43 -29.03 -7.52
C LEU A 574 30.76 -27.61 -7.02
N ASP A 575 31.71 -27.46 -6.08
CA ASP A 575 32.22 -26.19 -5.53
C ASP A 575 31.12 -25.18 -5.18
N THR A 576 30.10 -25.65 -4.45
CA THR A 576 28.91 -24.84 -4.17
C THR A 576 29.15 -23.78 -3.08
N GLY A 577 30.22 -23.94 -2.30
CA GLY A 577 30.50 -23.15 -1.09
C GLY A 577 29.58 -23.45 0.10
N LEU A 578 28.67 -24.44 -0.02
CA LEU A 578 27.76 -24.86 1.03
C LEU A 578 28.25 -26.16 1.68
N LEU A 579 27.94 -26.30 2.97
CA LEU A 579 28.23 -27.52 3.74
C LEU A 579 26.94 -28.30 3.99
N ALA A 580 27.07 -29.60 4.28
CA ALA A 580 25.93 -30.42 4.64
C ALA A 580 26.27 -31.44 5.73
N SER A 581 25.37 -31.60 6.69
CA SER A 581 25.38 -32.72 7.61
C SER A 581 24.65 -33.92 6.98
N CYS A 582 25.12 -35.14 7.22
CA CYS A 582 24.48 -36.33 6.67
C CYS A 582 24.75 -37.58 7.52
N ALA A 583 23.72 -38.37 7.80
CA ALA A 583 23.83 -39.69 8.39
C ALA A 583 23.29 -40.74 7.42
N TYR A 584 24.10 -41.76 7.13
CA TYR A 584 23.71 -42.88 6.27
C TYR A 584 23.82 -44.22 7.00
N LEU A 585 22.70 -44.93 7.06
CA LEU A 585 22.53 -46.20 7.76
C LEU A 585 22.23 -47.31 6.75
N ARG A 586 23.13 -48.30 6.66
CA ARG A 586 22.90 -49.52 5.88
C ARG A 586 22.37 -50.63 6.79
N LEU A 587 21.21 -51.18 6.44
CA LEU A 587 20.45 -52.19 7.16
C LEU A 587 20.64 -53.56 6.48
N ASP A 588 21.02 -54.59 7.24
CA ASP A 588 20.91 -56.01 6.86
C ASP A 588 19.69 -56.60 7.58
N LEU A 589 18.59 -56.72 6.85
CA LEU A 589 17.29 -57.17 7.36
C LEU A 589 17.27 -58.68 7.65
N ASN A 590 18.21 -59.44 7.09
CA ASN A 590 18.31 -60.88 7.33
C ASN A 590 19.11 -61.15 8.61
N ARG A 591 20.27 -60.52 8.75
CA ARG A 591 21.14 -60.66 9.93
C ARG A 591 20.72 -59.77 11.10
N ARG A 592 19.77 -58.85 10.89
CA ARG A 592 19.29 -57.89 11.90
C ARG A 592 20.43 -57.06 12.47
N ARG A 593 21.21 -56.46 11.59
CA ARG A 593 22.34 -55.57 11.93
C ARG A 593 22.30 -54.33 11.06
N ALA A 594 22.90 -53.26 11.55
CA ALA A 594 23.15 -52.07 10.75
C ALA A 594 24.59 -51.57 10.88
N ALA A 595 24.97 -50.77 9.89
CA ALA A 595 26.22 -50.05 9.83
C ALA A 595 25.91 -48.58 9.50
N LEU A 596 26.35 -47.67 10.35
CA LEU A 596 26.11 -46.23 10.27
C LEU A 596 27.43 -45.52 9.94
N ALA A 597 27.38 -44.54 9.05
CA ALA A 597 28.39 -43.51 8.92
C ALA A 597 27.72 -42.13 9.10
N VAL A 598 28.44 -41.19 9.72
CA VAL A 598 27.92 -39.86 10.06
C VAL A 598 28.92 -38.80 9.61
N ALA A 599 28.44 -37.78 8.90
CA ALA A 599 29.16 -36.57 8.50
C ALA A 599 28.54 -35.39 9.25
N GLY A 600 29.09 -35.04 10.42
CA GLY A 600 28.68 -33.90 11.25
C GLY A 600 27.19 -33.82 11.66
N HIS A 601 26.41 -34.89 11.48
CA HIS A 601 24.96 -34.91 11.74
C HIS A 601 24.64 -35.34 13.19
N PRO A 602 23.50 -34.92 13.77
CA PRO A 602 23.08 -35.36 15.10
C PRO A 602 23.09 -36.89 15.27
N ARG A 603 23.50 -37.32 16.48
CA ARG A 603 23.63 -38.75 16.79
C ARG A 603 22.26 -39.41 16.87
N PRO A 604 22.03 -40.58 16.25
CA PRO A 604 20.72 -41.23 16.28
C PRO A 604 20.35 -41.73 17.67
N LEU A 605 19.06 -41.69 18.00
CA LEU A 605 18.52 -42.36 19.19
C LEU A 605 18.13 -43.80 18.84
N VAL A 606 18.46 -44.74 19.73
CA VAL A 606 18.12 -46.16 19.56
C VAL A 606 17.32 -46.64 20.75
N ARG A 607 16.08 -47.05 20.49
CA ARG A 607 15.21 -47.76 21.44
C ARG A 607 15.39 -49.26 21.26
N ASP A 608 15.83 -49.95 22.30
CA ASP A 608 15.93 -51.40 22.29
C ASP A 608 14.56 -52.09 22.45
N PRO A 609 14.47 -53.42 22.26
CA PRO A 609 13.20 -54.14 22.44
C PRO A 609 12.66 -54.14 23.87
N ARG A 610 13.51 -53.82 24.87
CA ARG A 610 13.11 -53.67 26.28
C ARG A 610 12.57 -52.27 26.58
N GLY A 611 12.64 -51.36 25.62
CA GLY A 611 12.18 -49.98 25.72
C GLY A 611 13.22 -48.99 26.26
N GLN A 612 14.46 -49.41 26.46
CA GLN A 612 15.54 -48.50 26.84
C GLN A 612 15.98 -47.69 25.62
N VAL A 613 16.03 -46.37 25.76
CA VAL A 613 16.52 -45.46 24.73
C VAL A 613 17.93 -45.02 25.08
N ARG A 614 18.83 -45.04 24.09
CA ARG A 614 20.18 -44.51 24.23
C ARG A 614 20.57 -43.70 23.01
N LEU A 615 21.38 -42.67 23.22
CA LEU A 615 22.09 -42.01 22.14
C LEU A 615 23.16 -42.95 21.59
N LEU A 616 23.24 -43.10 20.27
CA LEU A 616 24.24 -43.96 19.65
C LEU A 616 25.60 -43.27 19.67
N ASP A 617 26.58 -43.91 20.30
CA ASP A 617 27.97 -43.47 20.25
C ASP A 617 28.55 -43.74 18.85
N ALA A 618 28.56 -42.71 18.02
CA ALA A 618 29.09 -42.71 16.66
C ALA A 618 29.99 -41.48 16.50
N PRO A 619 31.33 -41.65 16.48
CA PRO A 619 32.28 -40.54 16.48
C PRO A 619 32.18 -39.64 15.22
N GLY A 620 31.61 -40.15 14.12
CA GLY A 620 31.38 -39.39 12.89
C GLY A 620 32.64 -38.87 12.21
N GLY A 621 32.45 -38.07 11.16
CA GLY A 621 33.46 -37.30 10.45
C GLY A 621 33.00 -35.85 10.22
N LEU A 622 33.81 -35.05 9.52
CA LEU A 622 33.49 -33.65 9.21
C LEU A 622 32.23 -33.51 8.34
N LEU A 623 31.58 -32.35 8.37
CA LEU A 623 30.50 -32.03 7.43
C LEU A 623 30.95 -32.27 5.98
N LEU A 624 30.01 -32.68 5.13
CA LEU A 624 30.26 -32.80 3.70
C LEU A 624 30.57 -31.41 3.12
N GLY A 625 31.54 -31.34 2.20
CA GLY A 625 32.00 -30.10 1.56
C GLY A 625 33.18 -29.42 2.25
N VAL A 626 33.58 -29.83 3.47
CA VAL A 626 34.68 -29.17 4.22
C VAL A 626 36.05 -29.55 3.64
N VAL A 627 36.34 -30.85 3.54
CA VAL A 627 37.59 -31.39 2.97
C VAL A 627 37.25 -32.60 2.12
N ALA A 628 37.60 -32.57 0.83
CA ALA A 628 37.19 -33.57 -0.17
C ALA A 628 37.56 -35.02 0.19
N ASP A 629 38.76 -35.23 0.76
CA ASP A 629 39.29 -36.56 1.09
C ASP A 629 39.04 -36.98 2.55
N THR A 630 37.92 -36.54 3.13
CA THR A 630 37.51 -36.92 4.49
C THR A 630 37.02 -38.37 4.53
N GLY A 631 37.55 -39.15 5.47
CA GLY A 631 37.04 -40.49 5.81
C GLY A 631 35.93 -40.45 6.85
N TYR A 632 34.95 -41.34 6.73
CA TYR A 632 33.79 -41.43 7.62
C TYR A 632 33.79 -42.77 8.37
N PRO A 633 34.08 -42.79 9.69
CA PRO A 633 34.10 -44.03 10.48
C PRO A 633 32.74 -44.75 10.50
N VAL A 634 32.78 -46.09 10.43
CA VAL A 634 31.57 -46.93 10.44
C VAL A 634 31.29 -47.50 11.83
N THR A 635 30.14 -47.14 12.41
CA THR A 635 29.63 -47.73 13.65
C THR A 635 28.63 -48.85 13.35
N ARG A 636 28.83 -50.03 13.94
CA ARG A 636 27.91 -51.17 13.78
C ARG A 636 26.99 -51.30 14.98
N LEU A 637 25.71 -51.57 14.74
CA LEU A 637 24.72 -51.80 15.79
C LEU A 637 23.82 -53.01 15.50
N PRO A 638 23.39 -53.75 16.54
CA PRO A 638 22.39 -54.79 16.40
C PRO A 638 20.99 -54.18 16.20
N LEU A 639 20.16 -54.84 15.40
CA LEU A 639 18.76 -54.45 15.12
C LEU A 639 17.79 -55.63 15.34
N PRO A 640 17.74 -56.23 16.54
CA PRO A 640 16.73 -57.25 16.84
C PRO A 640 15.32 -56.71 16.61
N ALA A 641 14.36 -57.60 16.38
CA ALA A 641 12.97 -57.18 16.21
C ALA A 641 12.49 -56.41 17.45
N GLY A 642 11.78 -55.30 17.23
CA GLY A 642 11.38 -54.33 18.24
C GLY A 642 12.34 -53.15 18.41
N THR A 643 13.57 -53.22 17.87
CA THR A 643 14.49 -52.07 17.90
C THR A 643 13.99 -50.97 16.98
N THR A 644 13.91 -49.75 17.52
CA THR A 644 13.56 -48.53 16.77
C THR A 644 14.76 -47.59 16.74
N VAL A 645 15.15 -47.12 15.56
CA VAL A 645 16.18 -46.09 15.37
C VAL A 645 15.47 -44.80 14.95
N ALA A 646 15.75 -43.70 15.63
CA ALA A 646 15.29 -42.37 15.28
C ALA A 646 16.47 -41.55 14.76
N LEU A 647 16.37 -41.16 13.49
CA LEU A 647 17.24 -40.24 12.79
C LEU A 647 16.53 -38.90 12.73
N TYR A 648 17.19 -37.80 13.08
CA TYR A 648 16.56 -36.49 13.15
C TYR A 648 17.57 -35.38 12.84
N THR A 649 17.08 -34.27 12.29
CA THR A 649 17.85 -33.03 12.11
C THR A 649 17.81 -32.18 13.37
N ASP A 650 18.72 -31.21 13.44
CA ASP A 650 18.88 -30.31 14.59
C ASP A 650 17.62 -29.50 14.88
N GLY A 651 16.81 -29.11 13.88
CA GLY A 651 15.54 -28.41 14.13
C GLY A 651 14.52 -29.16 15.00
N LEU A 652 14.69 -30.47 15.24
CA LEU A 652 13.89 -31.22 16.22
C LEU A 652 14.31 -30.96 17.69
N VAL A 653 15.55 -30.54 17.92
CA VAL A 653 16.18 -30.43 19.25
C VAL A 653 16.73 -29.04 19.56
N GLU A 654 16.99 -28.21 18.54
CA GLU A 654 17.45 -26.83 18.67
C GLU A 654 16.27 -25.88 18.80
N GLY A 655 16.29 -25.07 19.86
CA GLY A 655 15.29 -24.04 20.13
C GLY A 655 15.93 -22.85 20.84
N PRO A 656 15.44 -21.61 20.61
CA PRO A 656 16.02 -20.42 21.23
C PRO A 656 16.05 -20.51 22.75
N GLY A 657 17.26 -20.48 23.33
CA GLY A 657 17.46 -20.48 24.78
C GLY A 657 17.30 -21.84 25.48
N VAL A 658 17.27 -22.94 24.72
CA VAL A 658 17.21 -24.31 25.26
C VAL A 658 18.57 -24.99 25.09
N ASP A 659 19.01 -25.71 26.13
CA ASP A 659 20.24 -26.51 26.05
C ASP A 659 20.04 -27.76 25.18
N LEU A 660 20.99 -28.03 24.29
CA LEU A 660 20.88 -29.12 23.31
C LEU A 660 20.84 -30.50 23.99
N ASP A 661 21.63 -30.71 25.04
CA ASP A 661 21.68 -32.00 25.74
C ASP A 661 20.36 -32.26 26.48
N GLU A 662 19.75 -31.21 27.06
CA GLU A 662 18.41 -31.28 27.67
C GLU A 662 17.32 -31.62 26.63
N SER A 663 17.35 -30.97 25.45
CA SER A 663 16.42 -31.27 24.36
C SER A 663 16.55 -32.71 23.85
N VAL A 664 17.77 -33.20 23.67
CA VAL A 664 18.03 -34.59 23.24
C VAL A 664 17.57 -35.58 24.31
N ALA A 665 17.79 -35.29 25.59
CA ALA A 665 17.28 -36.12 26.69
C ALA A 665 15.75 -36.15 26.72
N ALA A 666 15.09 -35.00 26.53
CA ALA A 666 13.63 -34.91 26.46
C ALA A 666 13.07 -35.72 25.28
N LEU A 667 13.71 -35.64 24.10
CA LEU A 667 13.35 -36.43 22.93
C LEU A 667 13.51 -37.94 23.19
N ALA A 668 14.61 -38.34 23.86
CA ALA A 668 14.84 -39.73 24.27
C ALA A 668 13.74 -40.25 25.21
N ASP A 669 13.31 -39.43 26.18
CA ASP A 669 12.21 -39.76 27.10
C ASP A 669 10.86 -39.90 26.39
N GLN A 670 10.59 -39.07 25.37
CA GLN A 670 9.38 -39.22 24.56
C GLN A 670 9.40 -40.52 23.75
N LEU A 671 10.55 -40.85 23.13
CA LEU A 671 10.72 -42.09 22.39
C LEU A 671 10.60 -43.31 23.32
N ALA A 672 11.08 -43.21 24.56
CA ALA A 672 10.95 -44.28 25.55
C ALA A 672 9.46 -44.52 25.89
N ARG A 673 8.71 -43.44 26.15
CA ARG A 673 7.28 -43.46 26.52
C ARG A 673 6.37 -43.96 25.40
N HIS A 674 6.51 -43.42 24.20
CA HIS A 674 5.59 -43.67 23.10
C HIS A 674 6.06 -44.77 22.15
N GLY A 675 7.37 -45.08 22.12
CA GLY A 675 8.02 -45.90 21.09
C GLY A 675 7.56 -47.36 20.96
N ALA A 676 6.66 -47.85 21.82
CA ALA A 676 6.00 -49.15 21.67
C ALA A 676 4.75 -49.13 20.77
N GLY A 677 4.18 -47.94 20.52
CA GLY A 677 2.97 -47.78 19.70
C GLY A 677 3.21 -47.88 18.19
N PRO A 678 2.15 -47.69 17.37
CA PRO A 678 2.27 -47.58 15.92
C PRO A 678 3.27 -46.48 15.52
N LEU A 679 4.15 -46.76 14.56
CA LEU A 679 5.30 -45.90 14.28
C LEU A 679 4.90 -44.48 13.83
N GLU A 680 3.79 -44.36 13.09
CA GLU A 680 3.18 -43.08 12.70
C GLU A 680 2.81 -42.21 13.92
N THR A 681 2.12 -42.80 14.91
CA THR A 681 1.74 -42.11 16.14
C THR A 681 2.95 -41.73 16.99
N VAL A 682 4.01 -42.54 16.95
CA VAL A 682 5.29 -42.21 17.60
C VAL A 682 5.92 -41.00 16.93
N ALA A 683 5.96 -40.97 15.59
CA ALA A 683 6.51 -39.83 14.85
C ALA A 683 5.75 -38.54 15.17
N ASP A 684 4.41 -38.59 15.16
CA ASP A 684 3.56 -37.43 15.51
C ASP A 684 3.81 -36.95 16.94
N ALA A 685 3.97 -37.86 17.90
CA ALA A 685 4.21 -37.51 19.30
C ALA A 685 5.59 -36.84 19.52
N LEU A 686 6.61 -37.30 18.81
CA LEU A 686 7.96 -36.71 18.88
C LEU A 686 7.98 -35.30 18.29
N VAL A 687 7.34 -35.11 17.14
CA VAL A 687 7.20 -33.82 16.47
C VAL A 687 6.37 -32.82 17.28
N ALA A 688 5.21 -33.25 17.79
CA ALA A 688 4.32 -32.39 18.57
C ALA A 688 4.93 -31.96 19.92
N HIS A 689 5.98 -32.65 20.40
CA HIS A 689 6.76 -32.20 21.53
C HIS A 689 7.61 -30.98 21.18
N ALA A 690 8.28 -31.01 20.03
CA ALA A 690 9.07 -29.90 19.51
C ALA A 690 8.20 -28.67 19.17
N GLU A 691 6.99 -28.87 18.61
CA GLU A 691 6.06 -27.77 18.28
C GLU A 691 5.59 -26.92 19.47
N ARG A 692 5.55 -27.51 20.68
CA ARG A 692 5.07 -26.80 21.87
C ARG A 692 6.10 -25.80 22.41
N ALA A 693 7.38 -25.95 22.02
CA ALA A 693 8.41 -24.93 22.20
C ALA A 693 8.24 -23.87 21.10
N LYS A 694 7.32 -22.92 21.32
CA LYS A 694 7.00 -21.84 20.37
C LYS A 694 8.30 -21.14 19.94
N HIS A 695 8.46 -20.91 18.63
CA HIS A 695 9.60 -20.32 17.89
C HIS A 695 10.63 -21.33 17.36
N ARG A 696 10.25 -22.15 16.36
CA ARG A 696 11.22 -22.84 15.49
C ARG A 696 11.78 -21.84 14.49
N THR A 697 13.09 -21.90 14.27
CA THR A 697 13.80 -21.09 13.27
C THR A 697 14.34 -21.92 12.11
N ASP A 698 14.27 -23.26 12.20
CA ASP A 698 14.85 -24.17 11.22
C ASP A 698 13.94 -25.37 10.94
N ASP A 699 14.13 -25.99 9.77
CA ASP A 699 13.35 -27.13 9.31
C ASP A 699 13.58 -28.38 10.18
N THR A 700 12.61 -29.28 10.16
CA THR A 700 12.68 -30.50 10.97
C THR A 700 12.37 -31.72 10.12
N ALA A 701 13.34 -32.61 9.97
CA ALA A 701 13.15 -33.95 9.46
C ALA A 701 13.32 -34.99 10.57
N LEU A 702 12.40 -35.95 10.60
CA LEU A 702 12.44 -37.12 11.46
C LEU A 702 12.23 -38.37 10.61
N LEU A 703 13.13 -39.34 10.71
CA LEU A 703 13.02 -40.66 10.10
C LEU A 703 13.12 -41.76 11.17
N LEU A 704 12.02 -42.49 11.35
CA LEU A 704 11.93 -43.62 12.25
C LEU A 704 12.03 -44.94 11.48
N LEU A 705 12.85 -45.84 11.99
CA LEU A 705 13.09 -47.18 11.42
C LEU A 705 12.90 -48.22 12.52
N ARG A 706 11.92 -49.12 12.38
CA ARG A 706 11.70 -50.20 13.33
C ARG A 706 11.92 -51.56 12.68
N SER A 707 12.82 -52.34 13.28
CA SER A 707 13.05 -53.74 12.91
C SER A 707 11.85 -54.56 13.36
N VAL A 708 11.20 -55.26 12.43
CA VAL A 708 10.03 -56.11 12.70
C VAL A 708 10.28 -57.54 12.22
N PRO A 709 9.51 -58.54 12.68
CA PRO A 709 9.52 -59.87 12.06
C PRO A 709 9.24 -59.79 10.56
N ARG A 710 9.84 -60.70 9.79
CA ARG A 710 9.70 -60.76 8.33
C ARG A 710 8.47 -61.51 7.88
#